data_AF-A0A964J117-F1
#
_entry.id   AF-A0A964J117-F1
#
_cell.length_a   1.000
_cell.length_b   1.000
_cell.length_c   1.000
_cell.angle_alpha   90.00
_cell.angle_beta   90.00
_cell.angle_gamma   90.00
#
_symmetry.space_group_name_H-M   'P 1'
#
loop_
_entity.id
_entity.type
_entity.pdbx_description
1 polymer ?
#
loop_
_entity_poly.entity_id
_entity_poly.type
_entity_poly.pdbx_seq_one_letter_code
_entity_poly.pdbx_strand_id
1 'polypeptide(L)'
;MSGLVTESFVGLERTSALPRRSLRVNVSLAFVGDVAVKASSLLVLLALARILSTPELAHLGIALALGTVAATVLDGGASTILVRDGSTPGLRTALALGSGLARLPVACAVVAAGAVIGMVFGQIGLGLATAGLAIAMASALTFLAAYRATQDFTTEALAKIVVAACTPLLVLGLAVSRPTATVAVLGFALSWVAGILLLWARASRVGPWGIAAPMLPSLLAGMPFAAMAVATLAYYRSGTIFLGLTAPAAETAGYTLAAAIGFGLLVLPNAITTGLLPRLSAEPDLARRRDAVGASLRWCTALCGILATAVLVFAATGVGLVFGKEYENAAVPLAILGLALVPVGISSVLGTALIAQRRTTVVAHQVGIALVLNLALCAVLVPRLGASGAALATLVTEVFAVGYLASRSTALTPWYLALPAARRLAAGVSGGIAALLALEVVAINSSYGLRVISDAPSYLALLPRMAARPLEPVSAFFTTSTLAENHAGPYTQALASLWNVIGGDTWNAGQLPRFLGLVGLGTTLLLLHATFVWCRSQAGSRAAWITLPVLLVLFGPAHVIWAGDFTFHGFLYAAYYPQTVGMALMLYTLVVTEGPPRRLGIGFGSTLVCATLLVHPFTGLLLCVLLLVRGIVAANARRAGWGAGSKCLLIGFTVAQVWPSFSITQALGESGVHGALLVAICTLGPVAGRVAPPVGNRLGHAYRRVLEGLSSRDAILALAVAGVGTLVILAGFEVLLFGQPNPDPLVHTNRLSLYWVEDRWRWPLMLAGGWVGIVGLARLALKTTALPLVWFGGCYLVGIAGAVGLPLPLWWRLLLFCQIPLALGVAVLLADRQRIPRPVVLATAGLIGSGTLKILTLVLAPATITYFGTQLQPSYSLGTIVPKAPGIVASDPFTSYFVPGATGHRVLVVTKAHVTSQAELEQAQRGYQLLHRFAMDNDWWDAAQTMYRQGVRYVVVEKSTSLRAPTLERFSTGPTPLVRTQSDRALLGRYFYRNNRVGTLLYDEEPYVVYRLEPKKLFP
;
A
#
# COMPACT_ATOMS: atom_id res chain seq x y z
N MET A 1 -42.57 -40.02 14.37
CA MET A 1 -43.91 -39.42 14.53
C MET A 1 -44.56 -39.24 13.16
N SER A 2 -44.96 -40.33 12.52
CA SER A 2 -45.44 -40.36 11.12
C SER A 2 -46.90 -40.77 10.97
N GLY A 3 -47.71 -40.73 12.04
CA GLY A 3 -49.04 -41.37 12.03
C GLY A 3 -50.22 -40.59 12.60
N LEU A 4 -50.10 -39.29 12.95
CA LEU A 4 -51.20 -38.59 13.64
C LEU A 4 -51.63 -37.24 13.02
N VAL A 5 -51.25 -36.92 11.78
CA VAL A 5 -51.64 -35.64 11.13
C VAL A 5 -52.41 -35.84 9.82
N THR A 6 -52.62 -37.07 9.36
CA THR A 6 -53.11 -37.34 8.00
C THR A 6 -54.62 -37.49 7.82
N GLU A 7 -55.45 -37.51 8.87
CA GLU A 7 -56.85 -37.93 8.71
C GLU A 7 -57.95 -36.86 8.80
N SER A 8 -57.66 -35.56 8.94
CA SER A 8 -58.73 -34.54 9.04
C SER A 8 -58.79 -33.46 7.96
N PHE A 9 -58.14 -33.64 6.79
CA PHE A 9 -58.15 -32.62 5.72
C PHE A 9 -58.29 -33.20 4.30
N VAL A 10 -59.28 -34.06 4.08
CA VAL A 10 -59.56 -34.65 2.75
C VAL A 10 -60.60 -33.87 1.93
N GLY A 11 -61.26 -32.84 2.47
CA GLY A 11 -62.19 -32.02 1.69
C GLY A 11 -61.88 -30.54 1.85
N LEU A 12 -61.22 -29.93 0.86
CA LEU A 12 -61.38 -28.52 0.46
C LEU A 12 -60.52 -28.24 -0.79
N GLU A 13 -61.21 -28.29 -1.93
CA GLU A 13 -61.02 -27.59 -3.19
C GLU A 13 -59.63 -27.03 -3.58
N ARG A 14 -59.17 -27.52 -4.74
CA ARG A 14 -58.18 -26.85 -5.60
C ARG A 14 -58.64 -25.43 -5.93
N THR A 15 -58.18 -24.44 -5.17
CA THR A 15 -58.34 -23.02 -5.52
C THR A 15 -57.10 -22.49 -6.24
N SER A 16 -57.36 -21.98 -7.45
CA SER A 16 -56.57 -21.07 -8.28
C SER A 16 -55.04 -21.05 -8.09
N ALA A 17 -54.33 -21.61 -9.07
CA ALA A 17 -52.90 -21.40 -9.25
C ALA A 17 -52.60 -19.89 -9.35
N LEU A 18 -51.96 -19.33 -8.32
CA LEU A 18 -51.50 -17.95 -8.28
C LEU A 18 -50.74 -17.60 -9.57
N PRO A 19 -50.99 -16.44 -10.20
CA PRO A 19 -50.27 -16.01 -11.39
C PRO A 19 -48.79 -15.81 -11.02
N ARG A 20 -47.95 -16.77 -11.40
CA ARG A 20 -46.52 -16.75 -11.13
C ARG A 20 -45.87 -15.67 -11.99
N ARG A 21 -45.56 -14.51 -11.40
CA ARG A 21 -44.64 -13.54 -12.03
C ARG A 21 -43.31 -14.25 -12.31
N SER A 22 -42.63 -13.83 -13.38
CA SER A 22 -41.34 -14.42 -13.71
C SER A 22 -40.35 -14.23 -12.56
N LEU A 23 -39.53 -15.25 -12.29
CA LEU A 23 -38.50 -15.23 -11.25
C LEU A 23 -37.62 -13.97 -11.32
N ARG A 24 -37.35 -13.48 -12.54
CA ARG A 24 -36.58 -12.26 -12.78
C ARG A 24 -37.24 -11.03 -12.16
N VAL A 25 -38.55 -10.87 -12.30
CA VAL A 25 -39.28 -9.72 -11.75
C VAL A 25 -39.25 -9.74 -10.21
N ASN A 26 -39.44 -10.91 -9.59
CA ASN A 26 -39.40 -11.03 -8.13
C ASN A 26 -38.01 -10.76 -7.57
N VAL A 27 -36.96 -11.27 -8.21
CA VAL A 27 -35.56 -11.00 -7.82
C VAL A 27 -35.25 -9.50 -7.96
N SER A 28 -35.68 -8.85 -9.05
CA SER A 28 -35.50 -7.41 -9.23
C SER A 28 -36.22 -6.59 -8.16
N LEU A 29 -37.46 -6.95 -7.81
CA LEU A 29 -38.24 -6.27 -6.77
C LEU A 29 -37.57 -6.40 -5.38
N ALA A 30 -37.10 -7.59 -5.04
CA ALA A 30 -36.38 -7.82 -3.79
C ALA A 30 -35.08 -6.99 -3.72
N PHE A 31 -34.31 -7.00 -4.81
CA PHE A 31 -33.07 -6.25 -4.94
C PHE A 31 -33.29 -4.75 -4.81
N VAL A 32 -34.28 -4.18 -5.50
CA VAL A 32 -34.61 -2.75 -5.42
C VAL A 32 -34.98 -2.37 -3.98
N GLY A 33 -35.78 -3.18 -3.29
CA GLY A 33 -36.13 -2.93 -1.89
C GLY A 33 -34.91 -2.94 -0.96
N ASP A 34 -34.01 -3.92 -1.11
CA ASP A 34 -32.80 -4.01 -0.27
C ASP A 34 -31.82 -2.86 -0.53
N VAL A 35 -31.64 -2.49 -1.80
CA VAL A 35 -30.82 -1.33 -2.17
C VAL A 35 -31.41 -0.05 -1.59
N ALA A 36 -32.73 0.15 -1.67
CA ALA A 36 -33.39 1.34 -1.15
C ALA A 36 -33.18 1.50 0.37
N VAL A 37 -33.40 0.44 1.17
CA VAL A 37 -33.21 0.49 2.62
C VAL A 37 -31.75 0.75 3.00
N LYS A 38 -30.81 0.08 2.34
CA LYS A 38 -29.38 0.27 2.59
C LYS A 38 -28.88 1.65 2.19
N ALA A 39 -29.27 2.13 1.01
CA ALA A 39 -28.90 3.46 0.52
C ALA A 39 -29.47 4.56 1.44
N SER A 40 -30.74 4.43 1.82
CA SER A 40 -31.38 5.34 2.77
C SER A 40 -30.67 5.35 4.14
N SER A 41 -30.36 4.18 4.69
CA SER A 41 -29.63 4.06 5.96
C SER A 41 -28.24 4.68 5.88
N LEU A 42 -27.54 4.52 4.76
CA LEU A 42 -26.22 5.12 4.54
C LEU A 42 -26.31 6.65 4.44
N LEU A 43 -27.29 7.19 3.69
CA LEU A 43 -27.53 8.63 3.58
C LEU A 43 -27.89 9.27 4.93
N VAL A 44 -28.70 8.57 5.73
CA VAL A 44 -29.03 9.02 7.08
C VAL A 44 -27.81 8.99 7.99
N LEU A 45 -26.98 7.95 7.92
CA LEU A 45 -25.75 7.90 8.71
C LEU A 45 -24.77 9.02 8.31
N LEU A 46 -24.69 9.34 7.01
CA LEU A 46 -23.92 10.47 6.47
C LEU A 46 -24.41 11.81 7.02
N ALA A 47 -25.73 12.01 7.09
CA ALA A 47 -26.31 13.21 7.65
C ALA A 47 -26.13 13.28 9.18
N LEU A 48 -26.31 12.15 9.90
CA LEU A 48 -26.11 12.06 11.34
C LEU A 48 -24.65 12.33 11.74
N ALA A 49 -23.67 11.99 10.91
CA ALA A 49 -22.27 12.34 11.16
C ALA A 49 -22.04 13.86 11.31
N ARG A 50 -22.93 14.71 10.75
CA ARG A 50 -22.88 16.18 10.86
C ARG A 50 -23.79 16.76 11.95
N ILE A 51 -24.71 15.94 12.49
CA ILE A 51 -25.71 16.39 13.48
C ILE A 51 -25.32 15.91 14.88
N LEU A 52 -24.84 14.67 14.98
CA LEU A 52 -24.44 14.05 16.24
C LEU A 52 -22.99 14.41 16.57
N SER A 53 -22.71 14.52 17.87
CA SER A 53 -21.33 14.56 18.35
C SER A 53 -20.64 13.21 18.15
N THR A 54 -19.31 13.20 18.10
CA THR A 54 -18.52 11.98 17.92
C THR A 54 -18.85 10.85 18.92
N PRO A 55 -19.03 11.12 20.23
CA PRO A 55 -19.48 10.11 21.19
C PRO A 55 -20.87 9.54 20.88
N GLU A 56 -21.84 10.38 20.52
CA GLU A 56 -23.19 9.93 20.17
C GLU A 56 -23.18 9.09 18.87
N LEU A 57 -22.34 9.44 17.89
CA LEU A 57 -22.18 8.64 16.68
C LEU A 57 -21.55 7.26 16.98
N ALA A 58 -20.60 7.19 17.91
CA ALA A 58 -20.03 5.93 18.38
C ALA A 58 -21.09 5.06 19.06
N HIS A 59 -21.87 5.63 19.99
CA HIS A 59 -22.98 4.93 20.65
C HIS A 59 -24.03 4.43 19.66
N LEU A 60 -24.36 5.23 18.64
CA LEU A 60 -25.26 4.82 17.56
C LEU A 60 -24.71 3.60 16.80
N GLY A 61 -23.42 3.61 16.45
CA GLY A 61 -22.77 2.48 15.78
C GLY A 61 -22.85 1.18 16.57
N ILE A 62 -22.57 1.26 17.88
CA ILE A 62 -22.65 0.12 18.81
C ILE A 62 -24.10 -0.38 18.91
N ALA A 63 -25.06 0.53 19.09
CA ALA A 63 -26.48 0.19 19.19
C ALA A 63 -27.01 -0.49 17.93
N LEU A 64 -26.67 0.01 16.74
CA LEU A 64 -27.04 -0.62 15.46
C LEU A 64 -26.40 -2.01 15.31
N ALA A 65 -25.14 -2.17 15.72
CA ALA A 65 -24.45 -3.46 15.69
C ALA A 65 -25.14 -4.49 16.61
N LEU A 66 -25.33 -4.15 17.89
CA LEU A 66 -25.98 -5.02 18.88
C LEU A 66 -27.44 -5.30 18.51
N GLY A 67 -28.18 -4.30 18.04
CA GLY A 67 -29.57 -4.44 17.61
C GLY A 67 -29.72 -5.42 16.45
N THR A 68 -28.81 -5.40 15.47
CA THR A 68 -28.84 -6.35 14.34
C THR A 68 -28.55 -7.79 14.77
N VAL A 69 -27.59 -7.99 15.69
CA VAL A 69 -27.28 -9.33 16.24
C VAL A 69 -28.47 -9.84 17.06
N ALA A 70 -29.01 -9.01 17.97
CA ALA A 70 -30.17 -9.34 18.78
C ALA A 70 -31.42 -9.66 17.93
N ALA A 71 -31.66 -8.91 16.85
CA ALA A 71 -32.76 -9.18 15.92
C ALA A 71 -32.65 -10.57 15.28
N THR A 72 -31.44 -11.01 14.96
CA THR A 72 -31.19 -12.32 14.35
C THR A 72 -31.37 -13.45 15.35
N VAL A 73 -30.96 -13.23 16.61
CA VAL A 73 -31.25 -14.15 17.73
C VAL A 73 -32.76 -14.26 17.95
N LEU A 74 -33.47 -13.14 17.94
CA LEU A 74 -34.93 -13.08 18.08
C LEU A 74 -35.69 -13.70 16.90
N ASP A 75 -35.12 -13.72 15.70
CA ASP A 75 -35.71 -14.44 14.55
C ASP A 75 -35.63 -15.96 14.75
N GLY A 76 -34.55 -16.48 15.33
CA GLY A 76 -34.44 -17.90 15.68
C GLY A 76 -34.61 -18.86 14.50
N GLY A 77 -34.50 -18.38 13.25
CA GLY A 77 -34.73 -19.15 12.03
C GLY A 77 -36.21 -19.21 11.60
N ALA A 78 -37.11 -18.51 12.30
CA ALA A 78 -38.53 -18.42 11.97
C ALA A 78 -38.76 -17.98 10.53
N SER A 79 -38.03 -16.96 10.07
CA SER A 79 -38.12 -16.47 8.69
C SER A 79 -37.81 -17.56 7.64
N THR A 80 -36.88 -18.47 7.93
CA THR A 80 -36.47 -19.56 7.02
C THR A 80 -37.51 -20.68 6.99
N ILE A 81 -38.00 -21.09 8.15
CA ILE A 81 -39.06 -22.10 8.29
C ILE A 81 -40.32 -21.64 7.58
N LEU A 82 -40.68 -20.37 7.76
CA LEU A 82 -41.92 -19.83 7.25
C LEU A 82 -41.94 -19.72 5.72
N VAL A 83 -40.80 -19.42 5.09
CA VAL A 83 -40.65 -19.49 3.63
C VAL A 83 -40.68 -20.92 3.12
N ARG A 84 -40.14 -21.89 3.88
CA ARG A 84 -40.04 -23.30 3.48
C ARG A 84 -41.37 -24.04 3.61
N ASP A 85 -42.03 -23.89 4.75
CA ASP A 85 -43.17 -24.72 5.18
C ASP A 85 -44.52 -23.99 5.01
N GLY A 86 -44.51 -22.66 4.79
CA GLY A 86 -45.69 -21.82 4.57
C GLY A 86 -46.33 -21.95 3.18
N SER A 87 -46.55 -23.19 2.72
CA SER A 87 -47.05 -23.50 1.39
C SER A 87 -48.54 -23.18 1.21
N THR A 88 -49.36 -23.36 2.26
CA THR A 88 -50.80 -23.07 2.24
C THR A 88 -51.12 -21.78 3.00
N PRO A 89 -52.17 -21.02 2.59
CA PRO A 89 -52.50 -19.72 3.19
C PRO A 89 -52.75 -19.76 4.72
N GLY A 90 -53.49 -20.77 5.22
CA GLY A 90 -53.80 -20.91 6.64
C GLY A 90 -52.61 -21.38 7.49
N LEU A 91 -51.76 -22.26 6.96
CA LEU A 91 -50.54 -22.68 7.66
C LEU A 91 -49.56 -21.52 7.76
N ARG A 92 -49.37 -20.75 6.69
CA ARG A 92 -48.47 -19.60 6.65
C ARG A 92 -48.79 -18.54 7.71
N THR A 93 -50.05 -18.16 7.87
CA THR A 93 -50.49 -17.20 8.89
C THR A 93 -50.38 -17.79 10.31
N ALA A 94 -50.70 -19.07 10.49
CA ALA A 94 -50.52 -19.78 11.76
C ALA A 94 -49.03 -19.88 12.18
N LEU A 95 -48.12 -20.13 11.24
CA LEU A 95 -46.67 -20.13 11.46
C LEU A 95 -46.16 -18.72 11.81
N ALA A 96 -46.69 -17.67 11.18
CA ALA A 96 -46.31 -16.28 11.45
C ALA A 96 -46.71 -15.87 12.87
N LEU A 97 -47.96 -16.15 13.26
CA LEU A 97 -48.48 -15.88 14.61
C LEU A 97 -47.75 -16.72 15.66
N GLY A 98 -47.53 -18.01 15.38
CA GLY A 98 -46.77 -18.91 16.25
C GLY A 98 -45.34 -18.43 16.49
N SER A 99 -44.68 -17.89 15.46
CA SER A 99 -43.33 -17.33 15.57
C SER A 99 -43.31 -16.06 16.42
N GLY A 100 -44.36 -15.25 16.33
CA GLY A 100 -44.57 -14.08 17.20
C GLY A 100 -44.69 -14.47 18.67
N LEU A 101 -45.52 -15.46 19.00
CA LEU A 101 -45.71 -15.93 20.38
C LEU A 101 -44.45 -16.61 20.94
N ALA A 102 -43.81 -17.47 20.16
CA ALA A 102 -42.62 -18.21 20.58
C ALA A 102 -41.42 -17.29 20.88
N ARG A 103 -41.39 -16.07 20.35
CA ARG A 103 -40.32 -15.11 20.60
C ARG A 103 -40.47 -14.31 21.89
N LEU A 104 -41.65 -14.27 22.50
CA LEU A 104 -41.94 -13.41 23.66
C LEU A 104 -40.95 -13.60 24.83
N PRO A 105 -40.60 -14.83 25.25
CA PRO A 105 -39.63 -15.02 26.34
C PRO A 105 -38.24 -14.48 25.99
N VAL A 106 -37.79 -14.67 24.74
CA VAL A 106 -36.49 -14.18 24.25
C VAL A 106 -36.52 -12.66 24.10
N ALA A 107 -37.64 -12.07 23.68
CA ALA A 107 -37.83 -10.63 23.60
C ALA A 107 -37.77 -9.98 24.99
N CYS A 108 -38.40 -10.57 26.01
CA CYS A 108 -38.27 -10.13 27.40
C CYS A 108 -36.82 -10.18 27.87
N ALA A 109 -36.08 -11.26 27.54
CA ALA A 109 -34.66 -11.36 27.87
C ALA A 109 -33.81 -10.29 27.17
N VAL A 110 -34.08 -9.98 25.89
CA VAL A 110 -33.39 -8.92 25.14
C VAL A 110 -33.69 -7.53 25.72
N VAL A 111 -34.93 -7.27 26.13
CA VAL A 111 -35.30 -6.00 26.80
C VAL A 111 -34.61 -5.88 28.15
N ALA A 112 -34.60 -6.95 28.96
CA ALA A 112 -33.90 -6.98 30.25
C ALA A 112 -32.39 -6.78 30.07
N ALA A 113 -31.77 -7.47 29.11
CA ALA A 113 -30.35 -7.31 28.79
C ALA A 113 -30.05 -5.88 28.30
N GLY A 114 -30.89 -5.30 27.43
CA GLY A 114 -30.78 -3.92 26.98
C GLY A 114 -30.86 -2.93 28.12
N ALA A 115 -31.79 -3.12 29.07
CA ALA A 115 -31.93 -2.30 30.26
C ALA A 115 -30.72 -2.40 31.19
N VAL A 116 -30.21 -3.62 31.45
CA VAL A 116 -29.04 -3.86 32.31
C VAL A 116 -27.78 -3.29 31.69
N ILE A 117 -27.51 -3.57 30.42
CA ILE A 117 -26.36 -3.00 29.69
C ILE A 117 -26.46 -1.48 29.68
N GLY A 118 -27.65 -0.95 29.35
CA GLY A 118 -27.90 0.49 29.39
C GLY A 118 -27.64 1.08 30.79
N MET A 119 -28.01 0.40 31.86
CA MET A 119 -27.73 0.84 33.24
C MET A 119 -26.23 0.86 33.55
N VAL A 120 -25.50 -0.19 33.18
CA VAL A 120 -24.04 -0.30 33.37
C VAL A 120 -23.29 0.85 32.68
N PHE A 121 -23.74 1.26 31.49
CA PHE A 121 -23.12 2.34 30.71
C PHE A 121 -23.78 3.71 30.92
N GLY A 122 -24.72 3.86 31.86
CA GLY A 122 -25.42 5.13 32.12
C GLY A 122 -26.35 5.60 31.01
N GLN A 123 -26.77 4.71 30.10
CA GLN A 123 -27.60 4.98 28.92
C GLN A 123 -28.77 4.00 28.79
N ILE A 124 -29.61 3.91 29.83
CA ILE A 124 -30.79 3.01 29.86
C ILE A 124 -31.70 3.27 28.65
N GLY A 125 -31.91 4.54 28.27
CA GLY A 125 -32.72 4.90 27.12
C GLY A 125 -32.22 4.29 25.80
N LEU A 126 -30.90 4.34 25.56
CA LEU A 126 -30.29 3.75 24.36
C LEU A 126 -30.40 2.22 24.37
N GLY A 127 -30.19 1.59 25.53
CA GLY A 127 -30.33 0.15 25.70
C GLY A 127 -31.75 -0.35 25.38
N LEU A 128 -32.77 0.33 25.89
CA LEU A 128 -34.17 0.04 25.60
C LEU A 128 -34.54 0.32 24.13
N ALA A 129 -34.06 1.43 23.57
CA ALA A 129 -34.24 1.75 22.15
C ALA A 129 -33.62 0.68 21.23
N THR A 130 -32.44 0.16 21.60
CA THR A 130 -31.75 -0.92 20.86
C THR A 130 -32.53 -2.22 20.92
N ALA A 131 -33.09 -2.58 22.08
CA ALA A 131 -33.98 -3.73 22.21
C ALA A 131 -35.27 -3.56 21.38
N GLY A 132 -35.86 -2.36 21.38
CA GLY A 132 -37.00 -2.01 20.54
C GLY A 132 -36.71 -2.14 19.04
N LEU A 133 -35.56 -1.65 18.59
CA LEU A 133 -35.07 -1.83 17.22
C LEU A 133 -34.92 -3.33 16.88
N ALA A 134 -34.32 -4.12 17.76
CA ALA A 134 -34.14 -5.55 17.56
C ALA A 134 -35.48 -6.28 17.38
N ILE A 135 -36.47 -5.97 18.23
CA ILE A 135 -37.82 -6.55 18.15
C ILE A 135 -38.53 -6.11 16.86
N ALA A 136 -38.43 -4.84 16.47
CA ALA A 136 -39.02 -4.33 15.24
C ALA A 136 -38.42 -5.03 14.01
N MET A 137 -37.09 -5.13 13.93
CA MET A 137 -36.41 -5.83 12.84
C MET A 137 -36.78 -7.32 12.78
N ALA A 138 -36.77 -8.00 13.92
CA ALA A 138 -37.10 -9.43 13.99
C ALA A 138 -38.56 -9.70 13.62
N SER A 139 -39.47 -8.78 13.93
CA SER A 139 -40.88 -8.85 13.53
C SER A 139 -41.05 -8.59 12.04
N ALA A 140 -40.36 -7.58 11.49
CA ALA A 140 -40.34 -7.32 10.06
C ALA A 140 -39.84 -8.52 9.27
N LEU A 141 -38.80 -9.23 9.73
CA LEU A 141 -38.30 -10.46 9.11
C LEU A 141 -39.38 -11.54 9.02
N THR A 142 -40.15 -11.75 10.09
CA THR A 142 -41.26 -12.72 10.12
C THR A 142 -42.37 -12.35 9.13
N PHE A 143 -42.81 -11.08 9.10
CA PHE A 143 -43.83 -10.63 8.14
C PHE A 143 -43.33 -10.71 6.70
N LEU A 144 -42.12 -10.24 6.41
CA LEU A 144 -41.52 -10.33 5.08
C LEU A 144 -41.42 -11.79 4.61
N ALA A 145 -41.03 -12.71 5.50
CA ALA A 145 -41.02 -14.14 5.19
C ALA A 145 -42.41 -14.68 4.79
N ALA A 146 -43.48 -14.17 5.41
CA ALA A 146 -44.85 -14.56 5.08
C ALA A 146 -45.24 -14.11 3.68
N TYR A 147 -44.86 -12.89 3.29
CA TYR A 147 -45.05 -12.45 1.92
C TYR A 147 -44.15 -13.20 0.92
N ARG A 148 -42.90 -13.51 1.26
CA ARG A 148 -42.03 -14.34 0.40
C ARG A 148 -42.62 -15.73 0.15
N ALA A 149 -43.28 -16.31 1.15
CA ALA A 149 -43.94 -17.60 1.02
C ALA A 149 -45.09 -17.58 -0.01
N THR A 150 -45.70 -16.41 -0.29
CA THR A 150 -46.74 -16.27 -1.34
C THR A 150 -46.15 -16.25 -2.76
N GLN A 151 -44.82 -16.13 -2.90
CA GLN A 151 -44.11 -15.91 -4.16
C GLN A 151 -44.46 -14.58 -4.87
N ASP A 152 -45.08 -13.62 -4.18
CA ASP A 152 -45.29 -12.26 -4.66
C ASP A 152 -44.47 -11.26 -3.82
N PHE A 153 -43.39 -10.75 -4.42
CA PHE A 153 -42.44 -9.86 -3.77
C PHE A 153 -42.85 -8.38 -3.84
N THR A 154 -43.99 -8.05 -4.46
CA THR A 154 -44.44 -6.64 -4.59
C THR A 154 -44.66 -5.98 -3.25
N THR A 155 -45.30 -6.68 -2.31
CA THR A 155 -45.66 -6.13 -1.01
C THR A 155 -44.43 -6.05 -0.09
N GLU A 156 -43.49 -7.00 -0.21
CA GLU A 156 -42.16 -6.91 0.41
C GLU A 156 -41.38 -5.68 -0.10
N ALA A 157 -41.28 -5.53 -1.43
CA ALA A 157 -40.55 -4.43 -2.03
C ALA A 157 -41.17 -3.08 -1.64
N LEU A 158 -42.50 -2.97 -1.65
CA LEU A 158 -43.20 -1.76 -1.21
C LEU A 158 -42.94 -1.45 0.27
N ALA A 159 -42.97 -2.46 1.16
CA ALA A 159 -42.67 -2.26 2.58
C ALA A 159 -41.24 -1.77 2.79
N LYS A 160 -40.26 -2.36 2.08
CA LYS A 160 -38.86 -1.89 2.12
C LYS A 160 -38.70 -0.47 1.58
N ILE A 161 -39.43 -0.10 0.52
CA ILE A 161 -39.45 1.28 0.00
C ILE A 161 -40.05 2.25 1.03
N VAL A 162 -41.13 1.86 1.71
CA VAL A 162 -41.72 2.67 2.80
C VAL A 162 -40.73 2.83 3.95
N VAL A 163 -40.06 1.75 4.40
CA VAL A 163 -38.99 1.84 5.41
C VAL A 163 -37.90 2.81 4.93
N ALA A 164 -37.43 2.68 3.68
CA ALA A 164 -36.40 3.53 3.11
C ALA A 164 -36.82 5.01 3.03
N ALA A 165 -38.10 5.31 2.76
CA ALA A 165 -38.63 6.67 2.71
C ALA A 165 -38.85 7.25 4.12
N CYS A 166 -39.33 6.45 5.06
CA CYS A 166 -39.56 6.87 6.45
C CYS A 166 -38.26 7.05 7.23
N THR A 167 -37.21 6.29 6.92
CA THR A 167 -35.91 6.35 7.63
C THR A 167 -35.34 7.76 7.71
N PRO A 168 -35.17 8.54 6.63
CA PRO A 168 -34.66 9.91 6.73
C PRO A 168 -35.64 10.84 7.45
N LEU A 169 -36.95 10.71 7.21
CA LEU A 169 -37.97 11.56 7.83
C LEU A 169 -38.00 11.40 9.35
N LEU A 170 -38.03 10.15 9.83
CA LEU A 170 -38.14 9.83 11.24
C LEU A 170 -36.79 9.98 11.95
N VAL A 171 -35.69 9.51 11.36
CA VAL A 171 -34.39 9.58 12.02
C VAL A 171 -33.87 11.01 12.05
N LEU A 172 -33.87 11.74 10.93
CA LEU A 172 -33.33 13.11 10.89
C LEU A 172 -34.31 14.10 11.55
N GLY A 173 -35.62 13.94 11.34
CA GLY A 173 -36.62 14.80 11.97
C GLY A 173 -36.54 14.74 13.50
N LEU A 174 -36.36 13.55 14.07
CA LEU A 174 -36.17 13.40 15.51
C LEU A 174 -34.77 13.81 15.96
N ALA A 175 -33.71 13.48 15.21
CA ALA A 175 -32.33 13.83 15.58
C ALA A 175 -32.06 15.34 15.57
N VAL A 176 -32.72 16.11 14.70
CA VAL A 176 -32.66 17.59 14.72
C VAL A 176 -33.28 18.15 16.01
N SER A 177 -34.34 17.51 16.52
CA SER A 177 -34.98 17.96 17.77
C SER A 177 -34.12 17.65 19.01
N ARG A 178 -33.46 16.48 19.02
CA ARG A 178 -32.58 16.03 20.10
C ARG A 178 -31.45 15.17 19.52
N PRO A 179 -30.23 15.72 19.34
CA PRO A 179 -29.12 15.05 18.65
C PRO A 179 -28.45 14.00 19.56
N THR A 180 -29.15 12.90 19.81
CA THR A 180 -28.66 11.77 20.62
C THR A 180 -28.82 10.45 19.88
N ALA A 181 -27.94 9.49 20.17
CA ALA A 181 -27.98 8.13 19.64
C ALA A 181 -29.31 7.45 19.94
N THR A 182 -29.85 7.66 21.15
CA THR A 182 -31.13 7.07 21.59
C THR A 182 -32.26 7.44 20.64
N VAL A 183 -32.39 8.73 20.32
CA VAL A 183 -33.44 9.26 19.46
C VAL A 183 -33.26 8.78 18.01
N ALA A 184 -32.01 8.71 17.53
CA ALA A 184 -31.71 8.16 16.21
C ALA A 184 -32.10 6.66 16.10
N VAL A 185 -31.75 5.85 17.11
CA VAL A 185 -32.12 4.42 17.16
C VAL A 185 -33.64 4.24 17.22
N LEU A 186 -34.34 5.07 17.99
CA LEU A 186 -35.81 5.08 18.00
C LEU A 186 -36.38 5.41 16.62
N GLY A 187 -35.81 6.39 15.89
CA GLY A 187 -36.19 6.70 14.52
C GLY A 187 -36.04 5.51 13.57
N PHE A 188 -34.93 4.75 13.69
CA PHE A 188 -34.73 3.52 12.92
C PHE A 188 -35.77 2.44 13.29
N ALA A 189 -36.08 2.27 14.58
CA ALA A 189 -37.09 1.32 15.04
C ALA A 189 -38.48 1.68 14.50
N LEU A 190 -38.89 2.95 14.59
CA LEU A 190 -40.16 3.45 14.08
C LEU A 190 -40.27 3.30 12.56
N SER A 191 -39.16 3.41 11.83
CA SER A 191 -39.15 3.18 10.38
C SER A 191 -39.48 1.74 10.03
N TRP A 192 -38.95 0.76 10.79
CA TRP A 192 -39.34 -0.65 10.66
C TRP A 192 -40.79 -0.90 11.06
N VAL A 193 -41.29 -0.22 12.11
CA VAL A 193 -42.70 -0.28 12.50
C VAL A 193 -43.61 0.21 11.38
N ALA A 194 -43.28 1.30 10.69
CA ALA A 194 -44.04 1.79 9.53
C ALA A 194 -44.12 0.73 8.40
N GLY A 195 -43.01 0.04 8.14
CA GLY A 195 -42.99 -1.11 7.22
C GLY A 195 -43.91 -2.25 7.69
N ILE A 196 -43.88 -2.60 8.97
CA ILE A 196 -44.76 -3.63 9.56
C ILE A 196 -46.23 -3.23 9.45
N LEU A 197 -46.58 -1.97 9.71
CA LEU A 197 -47.96 -1.48 9.60
C LEU A 197 -48.50 -1.62 8.18
N LEU A 198 -47.68 -1.35 7.16
CA LEU A 198 -48.07 -1.61 5.76
C LEU A 198 -48.27 -3.11 5.50
N LEU A 199 -47.33 -3.95 5.98
CA LEU A 199 -47.42 -5.40 5.85
C LEU A 199 -48.67 -5.94 6.57
N TRP A 200 -49.05 -5.34 7.70
CA TRP A 200 -50.27 -5.68 8.42
C TRP A 200 -51.53 -5.19 7.70
N ALA A 201 -51.54 -3.96 7.17
CA ALA A 201 -52.67 -3.42 6.41
C ALA A 201 -52.99 -4.25 5.15
N ARG A 202 -52.00 -5.00 4.63
CA ARG A 202 -52.17 -5.91 3.49
C ARG A 202 -52.21 -7.38 3.88
N ALA A 203 -52.36 -7.69 5.17
CA ALA A 203 -52.25 -9.05 5.72
C ALA A 203 -53.23 -10.05 5.10
N SER A 204 -54.36 -9.59 4.56
CA SER A 204 -55.31 -10.42 3.79
C SER A 204 -54.69 -11.08 2.55
N ARG A 205 -53.61 -10.54 2.00
CA ARG A 205 -52.87 -11.13 0.86
C ARG A 205 -52.03 -12.35 1.25
N VAL A 206 -51.77 -12.55 2.54
CA VAL A 206 -50.97 -13.67 3.05
C VAL A 206 -51.85 -14.92 3.24
N GLY A 207 -53.09 -14.72 3.72
CA GLY A 207 -54.07 -15.75 4.02
C GLY A 207 -55.01 -15.34 5.15
N PRO A 208 -55.98 -16.20 5.51
CA PRO A 208 -56.83 -15.99 6.69
C PRO A 208 -55.99 -16.17 7.97
N TRP A 209 -56.06 -15.21 8.89
CA TRP A 209 -55.33 -15.24 10.16
C TRP A 209 -56.16 -16.00 11.19
N GLY A 210 -55.60 -17.06 11.76
CA GLY A 210 -56.28 -17.98 12.67
C GLY A 210 -55.44 -18.32 13.90
N ILE A 211 -55.52 -19.57 14.36
CA ILE A 211 -54.84 -20.04 15.57
C ILE A 211 -53.33 -20.16 15.32
N ALA A 212 -52.52 -19.69 16.27
CA ALA A 212 -51.06 -19.80 16.22
C ALA A 212 -50.61 -21.27 16.27
N ALA A 213 -49.68 -21.65 15.39
CA ALA A 213 -49.13 -22.99 15.38
C ALA A 213 -48.01 -23.16 16.42
N PRO A 214 -47.85 -24.34 17.04
CA PRO A 214 -46.78 -24.62 17.99
C PRO A 214 -45.42 -24.62 17.28
N MET A 215 -44.58 -23.63 17.60
CA MET A 215 -43.34 -23.38 16.85
C MET A 215 -42.10 -24.06 17.44
N LEU A 216 -42.14 -24.53 18.69
CA LEU A 216 -40.93 -25.03 19.35
C LEU A 216 -40.22 -26.16 18.55
N PRO A 217 -40.92 -27.21 18.05
CA PRO A 217 -40.27 -28.24 17.24
C PRO A 217 -39.75 -27.70 15.90
N SER A 218 -40.47 -26.78 15.28
CA SER A 218 -40.11 -26.18 14.00
C SER A 218 -38.88 -25.26 14.13
N LEU A 219 -38.82 -24.44 15.18
CA LEU A 219 -37.68 -23.59 15.50
C LEU A 219 -36.42 -24.40 15.83
N LEU A 220 -36.57 -25.51 16.56
CA LEU A 220 -35.47 -26.45 16.78
C LEU A 220 -34.95 -27.05 15.46
N ALA A 221 -35.83 -27.35 14.51
CA ALA A 221 -35.43 -27.80 13.18
C ALA A 221 -34.78 -26.70 12.31
N GLY A 222 -35.09 -25.42 12.55
CA GLY A 222 -34.46 -24.26 11.90
C GLY A 222 -33.18 -23.76 12.58
N MET A 223 -32.90 -24.20 13.81
CA MET A 223 -31.81 -23.74 14.66
C MET A 223 -30.43 -23.76 13.97
N PRO A 224 -30.04 -24.76 13.15
CA PRO A 224 -28.73 -24.74 12.47
C PRO A 224 -28.58 -23.56 11.50
N PHE A 225 -29.65 -23.16 10.80
CA PHE A 225 -29.64 -22.01 9.91
C PHE A 225 -29.61 -20.70 10.69
N ALA A 226 -30.37 -20.64 11.79
CA ALA A 226 -30.36 -19.51 12.71
C ALA A 226 -28.96 -19.30 13.31
N ALA A 227 -28.31 -20.37 13.77
CA ALA A 227 -26.96 -20.34 14.33
C ALA A 227 -25.93 -19.82 13.31
N MET A 228 -26.03 -20.28 12.06
CA MET A 228 -25.15 -19.79 10.98
C MET A 228 -25.39 -18.31 10.66
N ALA A 229 -26.64 -17.85 10.66
CA ALA A 229 -26.98 -16.43 10.47
C ALA A 229 -26.46 -15.54 11.62
N VAL A 230 -26.70 -15.96 12.86
CA VAL A 230 -26.17 -15.28 14.06
C VAL A 230 -24.65 -15.22 14.03
N ALA A 231 -23.98 -16.34 13.73
CA ALA A 231 -22.53 -16.38 13.68
C ALA A 231 -21.96 -15.47 12.58
N THR A 232 -22.58 -15.43 11.40
CA THR A 232 -22.18 -14.54 10.31
C THR A 232 -22.31 -13.07 10.72
N LEU A 233 -23.42 -12.71 11.38
CA LEU A 233 -23.67 -11.32 11.75
C LEU A 233 -22.83 -10.88 12.94
N ALA A 234 -22.64 -11.75 13.93
CA ALA A 234 -21.73 -11.51 15.05
C ALA A 234 -20.29 -11.32 14.57
N TYR A 235 -19.86 -12.08 13.56
CA TYR A 235 -18.58 -11.90 12.90
C TYR A 235 -18.45 -10.50 12.30
N TYR A 236 -19.36 -10.06 11.43
CA TYR A 236 -19.27 -8.73 10.81
C TYR A 236 -19.41 -7.56 11.81
N ARG A 237 -20.06 -7.79 12.95
CA ARG A 237 -20.30 -6.76 13.98
C ARG A 237 -19.30 -6.76 15.13
N SER A 238 -18.45 -7.78 15.24
CA SER A 238 -17.47 -7.92 16.32
C SER A 238 -16.56 -6.69 16.44
N GLY A 239 -16.07 -6.15 15.31
CA GLY A 239 -15.15 -5.02 15.28
C GLY A 239 -15.73 -3.79 15.96
N THR A 240 -16.97 -3.43 15.63
CA THR A 240 -17.69 -2.31 16.25
C THR A 240 -17.92 -2.55 17.75
N ILE A 241 -18.26 -3.79 18.13
CA ILE A 241 -18.50 -4.15 19.54
C ILE A 241 -17.21 -4.05 20.36
N PHE A 242 -16.09 -4.61 19.88
CA PHE A 242 -14.80 -4.52 20.57
C PHE A 242 -14.30 -3.09 20.67
N LEU A 243 -14.43 -2.30 19.60
CA LEU A 243 -14.09 -0.87 19.63
C LEU A 243 -14.90 -0.12 20.68
N GLY A 244 -16.21 -0.35 20.74
CA GLY A 244 -17.06 0.28 21.74
C GLY A 244 -16.72 -0.05 23.19
N LEU A 245 -16.05 -1.19 23.43
CA LEU A 245 -15.62 -1.61 24.77
C LEU A 245 -14.21 -1.13 25.14
N THR A 246 -13.34 -0.89 24.16
CA THR A 246 -11.89 -0.76 24.40
C THR A 246 -11.23 0.47 23.78
N ALA A 247 -11.88 1.13 22.81
CA ALA A 247 -11.29 2.21 22.04
C ALA A 247 -12.00 3.56 22.28
N PRO A 248 -11.32 4.70 22.04
CA PRO A 248 -11.95 6.01 22.12
C PRO A 248 -13.14 6.17 21.16
N ALA A 249 -14.10 7.01 21.52
CA ALA A 249 -15.30 7.26 20.72
C ALA A 249 -14.98 7.68 19.27
N ALA A 250 -13.93 8.48 19.06
CA ALA A 250 -13.52 8.90 17.72
C ALA A 250 -13.17 7.73 16.79
N GLU A 251 -12.50 6.69 17.30
CA GLU A 251 -12.16 5.51 16.51
C GLU A 251 -13.39 4.63 16.24
N THR A 252 -14.25 4.46 17.24
CA THR A 252 -15.49 3.70 17.10
C THR A 252 -16.44 4.36 16.09
N ALA A 253 -16.57 5.69 16.13
CA ALA A 253 -17.36 6.46 15.17
C ALA A 253 -16.77 6.38 13.75
N GLY A 254 -15.45 6.57 13.62
CA GLY A 254 -14.74 6.43 12.34
C GLY A 254 -14.91 5.03 11.72
N TYR A 255 -14.76 3.97 12.53
CA TYR A 255 -15.00 2.60 12.07
C TYR A 255 -16.47 2.36 11.71
N THR A 256 -17.43 2.95 12.43
CA THR A 256 -18.86 2.83 12.13
C THR A 256 -19.17 3.36 10.73
N LEU A 257 -18.62 4.52 10.37
CA LEU A 257 -18.77 5.10 9.03
C LEU A 257 -18.08 4.25 7.96
N ALA A 258 -16.85 3.79 8.23
CA ALA A 258 -16.12 2.90 7.33
C ALA A 258 -16.86 1.58 7.09
N ALA A 259 -17.35 0.94 8.14
CA ALA A 259 -18.08 -0.32 8.09
C ALA A 259 -19.44 -0.18 7.38
N ALA A 260 -20.11 0.96 7.50
CA ALA A 260 -21.35 1.22 6.78
C ALA A 260 -21.14 1.20 5.25
N ILE A 261 -20.07 1.83 4.76
CA ILE A 261 -19.70 1.75 3.34
C ILE A 261 -19.21 0.33 3.01
N GLY A 262 -18.20 -0.17 3.73
CA GLY A 262 -17.53 -1.44 3.43
C GLY A 262 -18.49 -2.62 3.38
N PHE A 263 -19.34 -2.79 4.39
CA PHE A 263 -20.34 -3.86 4.40
C PHE A 263 -21.56 -3.56 3.54
N GLY A 264 -21.85 -2.28 3.26
CA GLY A 264 -22.88 -1.88 2.30
C GLY A 264 -22.60 -2.43 0.89
N LEU A 265 -21.33 -2.44 0.48
CA LEU A 265 -20.89 -2.92 -0.82
C LEU A 265 -21.03 -4.44 -1.02
N LEU A 266 -21.32 -5.21 0.04
CA LEU A 266 -21.64 -6.64 -0.05
C LEU A 266 -22.90 -6.93 -0.86
N VAL A 267 -23.71 -5.91 -1.17
CA VAL A 267 -24.84 -6.03 -2.10
C VAL A 267 -24.41 -6.58 -3.47
N LEU A 268 -23.19 -6.28 -3.90
CA LEU A 268 -22.66 -6.70 -5.19
C LEU A 268 -22.40 -8.21 -5.28
N PRO A 269 -21.56 -8.82 -4.41
CA PRO A 269 -21.38 -10.28 -4.44
C PRO A 269 -22.71 -11.01 -4.18
N ASN A 270 -23.59 -10.46 -3.33
CA ASN A 270 -24.92 -11.02 -3.11
C ASN A 270 -25.80 -11.02 -4.38
N ALA A 271 -25.75 -9.99 -5.21
CA ALA A 271 -26.48 -9.96 -6.47
C ALA A 271 -26.04 -11.09 -7.41
N ILE A 272 -24.73 -11.37 -7.46
CA ILE A 272 -24.17 -12.45 -8.28
C ILE A 272 -24.58 -13.83 -7.75
N THR A 273 -24.45 -14.05 -6.44
CA THR A 273 -24.77 -15.34 -5.82
C THR A 273 -26.25 -15.68 -5.85
N THR A 274 -27.13 -14.67 -5.72
CA THR A 274 -28.59 -14.82 -5.82
C THR A 274 -29.01 -15.38 -7.18
N GLY A 275 -28.39 -14.92 -8.28
CA GLY A 275 -28.65 -15.46 -9.61
C GLY A 275 -27.95 -16.80 -9.89
N LEU A 276 -26.83 -17.06 -9.21
CA LEU A 276 -26.03 -18.27 -9.40
C LEU A 276 -26.65 -19.51 -8.76
N LEU A 277 -27.18 -19.40 -7.54
CA LEU A 277 -27.73 -20.54 -6.80
C LEU A 277 -28.81 -21.34 -7.56
N PRO A 278 -29.88 -20.73 -8.11
CA PRO A 278 -30.89 -21.48 -8.84
C PRO A 278 -30.35 -22.11 -10.12
N ARG A 279 -29.43 -21.42 -10.82
CA ARG A 279 -28.75 -21.96 -12.01
C ARG A 279 -27.94 -23.22 -11.70
N LEU A 280 -27.13 -23.19 -10.65
CA LEU A 280 -26.33 -24.35 -10.25
C LEU A 280 -27.21 -25.50 -9.75
N SER A 281 -28.29 -25.19 -9.04
CA SER A 281 -29.20 -26.21 -8.49
C SER A 281 -29.98 -26.94 -9.59
N ALA A 282 -30.31 -26.27 -10.69
CA ALA A 282 -31.07 -26.83 -11.82
C ALA A 282 -30.21 -27.54 -12.87
N GLU A 283 -28.93 -27.17 -13.04
CA GLU A 283 -28.05 -27.76 -14.05
C GLU A 283 -27.59 -29.17 -13.60
N PRO A 284 -27.92 -30.28 -14.28
CA PRO A 284 -27.47 -31.61 -13.84
C PRO A 284 -26.00 -31.91 -14.19
N ASP A 285 -25.43 -31.25 -15.20
CA ASP A 285 -24.07 -31.51 -15.67
C ASP A 285 -23.01 -30.85 -14.78
N LEU A 286 -22.12 -31.67 -14.21
CA LEU A 286 -21.01 -31.23 -13.37
C LEU A 286 -20.02 -30.32 -14.11
N ALA A 287 -19.79 -30.54 -15.42
CA ALA A 287 -18.90 -29.71 -16.22
C ALA A 287 -19.47 -28.30 -16.42
N ARG A 288 -20.73 -28.19 -16.82
CA ARG A 288 -21.44 -26.91 -16.97
C ARG A 288 -21.59 -26.16 -15.64
N ARG A 289 -21.82 -26.88 -14.53
CA ARG A 289 -21.78 -26.30 -13.17
C ARG A 289 -20.42 -25.69 -12.86
N ARG A 290 -19.32 -26.40 -13.14
CA ARG A 290 -17.95 -25.91 -12.94
C ARG A 290 -17.67 -24.67 -13.79
N ASP A 291 -18.09 -24.65 -15.05
CA ASP A 291 -17.91 -23.50 -15.93
C ASP A 291 -18.70 -22.28 -15.47
N ALA A 292 -19.94 -22.46 -15.03
CA ALA A 292 -20.76 -21.41 -14.45
C ALA A 292 -20.12 -20.82 -13.18
N VAL A 293 -19.66 -21.67 -12.25
CA VAL A 293 -18.92 -21.24 -11.04
C VAL A 293 -17.63 -20.50 -11.43
N GLY A 294 -16.86 -21.02 -12.39
CA GLY A 294 -15.63 -20.40 -12.86
C GLY A 294 -15.86 -19.03 -13.51
N ALA A 295 -16.92 -18.87 -14.29
CA ALA A 295 -17.32 -17.60 -14.87
C ALA A 295 -17.77 -16.60 -13.81
N SER A 296 -18.60 -17.02 -12.86
CA SER A 296 -19.03 -16.18 -11.74
C SER A 296 -17.86 -15.75 -10.86
N LEU A 297 -16.89 -16.61 -10.61
CA LEU A 297 -15.67 -16.24 -9.86
C LEU A 297 -14.85 -15.18 -10.60
N ARG A 298 -14.64 -15.31 -11.92
CA ARG A 298 -13.91 -14.30 -12.71
C ARG A 298 -14.59 -12.94 -12.67
N TRP A 299 -15.89 -12.90 -12.96
CA TRP A 299 -16.66 -11.67 -12.97
C TRP A 299 -16.77 -11.04 -11.59
N CYS A 300 -17.05 -11.84 -10.56
CA CYS A 300 -17.16 -11.35 -9.18
C CYS A 300 -15.82 -10.81 -8.68
N THR A 301 -14.72 -11.51 -8.91
CA THR A 301 -13.38 -11.05 -8.50
C THR A 301 -12.98 -9.77 -9.24
N ALA A 302 -13.20 -9.70 -10.56
CA ALA A 302 -12.89 -8.51 -11.34
C ALA A 302 -13.69 -7.28 -10.87
N LEU A 303 -15.00 -7.46 -10.66
CA LEU A 303 -15.88 -6.36 -10.25
C LEU A 303 -15.61 -5.91 -8.81
N CYS A 304 -15.38 -6.86 -7.89
CA CYS A 304 -14.97 -6.54 -6.51
C CYS A 304 -13.58 -5.89 -6.48
N GLY A 305 -12.68 -6.26 -7.38
CA GLY A 305 -11.37 -5.62 -7.51
C GLY A 305 -11.46 -4.18 -8.00
N ILE A 306 -12.25 -3.91 -9.05
CA ILE A 306 -12.50 -2.53 -9.53
C ILE A 306 -13.09 -1.67 -8.41
N LEU A 307 -14.08 -2.21 -7.70
CA LEU A 307 -14.74 -1.51 -6.61
C LEU A 307 -13.83 -1.31 -5.40
N ALA A 308 -12.98 -2.29 -5.06
CA ALA A 308 -11.95 -2.13 -4.04
C ALA A 308 -11.00 -0.98 -4.39
N THR A 309 -10.56 -0.87 -5.65
CA THR A 309 -9.75 0.27 -6.11
C THR A 309 -10.50 1.59 -5.98
N ALA A 310 -11.78 1.65 -6.34
CA ALA A 310 -12.59 2.85 -6.19
C ALA A 310 -12.73 3.27 -4.72
N VAL A 311 -12.92 2.30 -3.81
CA VAL A 311 -12.98 2.53 -2.37
C VAL A 311 -11.64 3.00 -1.82
N LEU A 312 -10.50 2.46 -2.29
CA LEU A 312 -9.17 2.92 -1.88
C LEU A 312 -8.92 4.39 -2.26
N VAL A 313 -9.29 4.76 -3.49
CA VAL A 313 -9.21 6.15 -3.94
C VAL A 313 -10.12 7.04 -3.09
N PHE A 314 -11.37 6.63 -2.89
CA PHE A 314 -12.32 7.38 -2.07
C PHE A 314 -11.88 7.48 -0.59
N ALA A 315 -11.29 6.43 -0.03
CA ALA A 315 -10.77 6.45 1.33
C ALA A 315 -9.68 7.51 1.51
N ALA A 316 -8.78 7.65 0.53
CA ALA A 316 -7.66 8.58 0.60
C ALA A 316 -8.07 10.05 0.43
N THR A 317 -9.09 10.35 -0.39
CA THR A 317 -9.41 11.74 -0.77
C THR A 317 -10.85 12.15 -0.46
N GLY A 318 -11.78 11.21 -0.38
CA GLY A 318 -13.22 11.45 -0.25
C GLY A 318 -13.74 11.43 1.18
N VAL A 319 -13.11 10.70 2.10
CA VAL A 319 -13.60 10.54 3.48
C VAL A 319 -13.70 11.87 4.21
N GLY A 320 -12.62 12.66 4.27
CA GLY A 320 -12.63 13.98 4.91
C GLY A 320 -13.59 14.98 4.23
N LEU A 321 -13.81 14.85 2.91
CA LEU A 321 -14.74 15.70 2.15
C LEU A 321 -16.21 15.36 2.44
N VAL A 322 -16.53 14.06 2.55
CA VAL A 322 -17.91 13.59 2.67
C VAL A 322 -18.35 13.58 4.14
N PHE A 323 -17.52 13.05 5.03
CA PHE A 323 -17.84 12.90 6.45
C PHE A 323 -17.41 14.11 7.29
N GLY A 324 -16.43 14.90 6.85
CA GLY A 324 -15.83 15.98 7.62
C GLY A 324 -14.43 15.63 8.13
N LYS A 325 -13.60 16.65 8.41
CA LYS A 325 -12.19 16.48 8.81
C LYS A 325 -12.02 15.68 10.10
N GLU A 326 -12.99 15.75 11.01
CA GLU A 326 -12.97 15.01 12.28
C GLU A 326 -13.04 13.48 12.10
N TYR A 327 -13.50 13.00 10.94
CA TYR A 327 -13.58 11.56 10.61
C TYR A 327 -12.53 11.12 9.59
N GLU A 328 -11.44 11.86 9.40
CA GLU A 328 -10.31 11.42 8.56
C GLU A 328 -9.72 10.08 9.03
N ASN A 329 -9.84 9.77 10.33
CA ASN A 329 -9.44 8.48 10.90
C ASN A 329 -10.25 7.27 10.35
N ALA A 330 -11.38 7.49 9.67
CA ALA A 330 -12.16 6.44 8.99
C ALA A 330 -11.52 5.97 7.67
N ALA A 331 -10.58 6.74 7.11
CA ALA A 331 -9.96 6.46 5.82
C ALA A 331 -9.23 5.11 5.79
N VAL A 332 -8.33 4.87 6.76
CA VAL A 332 -7.54 3.63 6.81
C VAL A 332 -8.41 2.39 7.04
N PRO A 333 -9.35 2.37 8.02
CA PRO A 333 -10.29 1.25 8.17
C PRO A 333 -11.12 0.99 6.91
N LEU A 334 -11.59 2.04 6.22
CA LEU A 334 -12.36 1.91 4.98
C LEU A 334 -11.52 1.31 3.84
N ALA A 335 -10.26 1.72 3.71
CA ALA A 335 -9.32 1.15 2.73
C ALA A 335 -9.12 -0.35 2.96
N ILE A 336 -8.92 -0.77 4.22
CA ILE A 336 -8.74 -2.19 4.59
C ILE A 336 -10.02 -2.99 4.32
N LEU A 337 -11.20 -2.47 4.69
CA LEU A 337 -12.48 -3.12 4.38
C LEU A 337 -12.75 -3.17 2.87
N GLY A 338 -12.32 -2.16 2.11
CA GLY A 338 -12.34 -2.17 0.65
C GLY A 338 -11.53 -3.31 0.06
N LEU A 339 -10.34 -3.60 0.60
CA LEU A 339 -9.54 -4.76 0.21
C LEU A 339 -10.23 -6.09 0.56
N ALA A 340 -10.97 -6.15 1.67
CA ALA A 340 -11.71 -7.35 2.08
C ALA A 340 -12.87 -7.71 1.12
N LEU A 341 -13.33 -6.76 0.30
CA LEU A 341 -14.41 -7.00 -0.67
C LEU A 341 -14.05 -8.11 -1.68
N VAL A 342 -12.78 -8.20 -2.09
CA VAL A 342 -12.31 -9.22 -3.05
C VAL A 342 -12.44 -10.64 -2.48
N PRO A 343 -11.85 -10.97 -1.30
CA PRO A 343 -12.03 -12.30 -0.71
C PRO A 343 -13.49 -12.60 -0.35
N VAL A 344 -14.29 -11.61 0.09
CA VAL A 344 -15.74 -11.81 0.33
C VAL A 344 -16.44 -12.25 -0.95
N GLY A 345 -16.14 -11.62 -2.09
CA GLY A 345 -16.74 -12.00 -3.37
C GLY A 345 -16.41 -13.44 -3.77
N ILE A 346 -15.16 -13.86 -3.55
CA ILE A 346 -14.71 -15.23 -3.81
C ILE A 346 -15.40 -16.22 -2.85
N SER A 347 -15.38 -15.96 -1.54
CA SER A 347 -15.97 -16.83 -0.52
C SER A 347 -17.48 -16.99 -0.73
N SER A 348 -18.18 -15.91 -1.11
CA SER A 348 -19.62 -15.92 -1.41
C SER A 348 -19.98 -16.84 -2.58
N VAL A 349 -19.22 -16.79 -3.68
CA VAL A 349 -19.46 -17.66 -4.85
C VAL A 349 -19.15 -19.13 -4.52
N LEU A 350 -18.05 -19.39 -3.80
CA LEU A 350 -17.68 -20.75 -3.38
C LEU A 350 -18.70 -21.35 -2.39
N GLY A 351 -19.14 -20.56 -1.42
CA GLY A 351 -20.17 -20.95 -0.46
C GLY A 351 -21.48 -21.30 -1.19
N THR A 352 -21.89 -20.47 -2.15
CA THR A 352 -23.08 -20.71 -2.98
C THR A 352 -22.97 -22.01 -3.79
N ALA A 353 -21.80 -22.29 -4.38
CA ALA A 353 -21.57 -23.52 -5.11
C ALA A 353 -21.64 -24.78 -4.21
N LEU A 354 -21.12 -24.69 -2.99
CA LEU A 354 -21.19 -25.77 -1.99
C LEU A 354 -22.63 -25.99 -1.49
N ILE A 355 -23.39 -24.91 -1.30
CA ILE A 355 -24.81 -24.99 -0.94
C ILE A 355 -25.60 -25.68 -2.07
N ALA A 356 -25.36 -25.33 -3.33
CA ALA A 356 -26.00 -25.99 -4.47
C ALA A 356 -25.68 -27.50 -4.56
N GLN A 357 -24.53 -27.93 -4.02
CA GLN A 357 -24.13 -29.34 -3.90
C GLN A 357 -24.69 -30.04 -2.64
N ARG A 358 -25.59 -29.38 -1.88
CA ARG A 358 -26.11 -29.85 -0.59
C ARG A 358 -25.03 -30.07 0.49
N ARG A 359 -23.90 -29.37 0.39
CA ARG A 359 -22.78 -29.42 1.35
C ARG A 359 -22.81 -28.24 2.33
N THR A 360 -23.99 -27.94 2.86
CA THR A 360 -24.23 -26.82 3.79
C THR A 360 -23.43 -26.93 5.09
N THR A 361 -23.14 -28.16 5.54
CA THR A 361 -22.31 -28.40 6.72
C THR A 361 -20.91 -27.81 6.58
N VAL A 362 -20.31 -27.84 5.38
CA VAL A 362 -18.99 -27.25 5.13
C VAL A 362 -19.01 -25.74 5.33
N VAL A 363 -20.06 -25.08 4.84
CA VAL A 363 -20.25 -23.63 4.99
C VAL A 363 -20.49 -23.27 6.46
N ALA A 364 -21.28 -24.07 7.18
CA ALA A 364 -21.52 -23.87 8.61
C ALA A 364 -20.22 -23.94 9.44
N HIS A 365 -19.36 -24.94 9.18
CA HIS A 365 -18.05 -25.03 9.84
C HIS A 365 -17.18 -23.81 9.54
N GLN A 366 -17.17 -23.35 8.29
CA GLN A 366 -16.39 -22.18 7.90
C GLN A 366 -16.84 -20.93 8.67
N VAL A 367 -18.14 -20.68 8.74
CA VAL A 367 -18.71 -19.53 9.45
C VAL A 367 -18.38 -19.61 10.95
N GLY A 368 -18.50 -20.79 11.56
CA GLY A 368 -18.16 -20.99 12.97
C GLY A 368 -16.69 -20.70 13.28
N ILE A 369 -15.77 -21.23 12.47
CA ILE A 369 -14.33 -20.98 12.65
C ILE A 369 -13.99 -19.52 12.35
N ALA A 370 -14.62 -18.91 11.34
CA ALA A 370 -14.43 -17.50 11.02
C ALA A 370 -14.85 -16.58 12.16
N LEU A 371 -15.98 -16.86 12.84
CA LEU A 371 -16.39 -16.13 14.03
C LEU A 371 -15.33 -16.23 15.14
N VAL A 372 -14.88 -17.44 15.49
CA VAL A 372 -13.88 -17.65 16.56
C VAL A 372 -12.57 -16.95 16.22
N LEU A 373 -12.08 -17.12 14.98
CA LEU A 373 -10.88 -16.47 14.50
C LEU A 373 -11.00 -14.95 14.58
N ASN A 374 -12.13 -14.40 14.13
CA ASN A 374 -12.33 -12.97 14.10
C ASN A 374 -12.46 -12.36 15.50
N LEU A 375 -13.15 -13.03 16.43
CA LEU A 375 -13.19 -12.61 17.84
C LEU A 375 -11.79 -12.62 18.46
N ALA A 376 -11.00 -13.66 18.20
CA ALA A 376 -9.61 -13.74 18.68
C ALA A 376 -8.73 -12.63 18.08
N LEU A 377 -8.85 -12.38 16.78
CA LEU A 377 -8.11 -11.31 16.10
C LEU A 377 -8.55 -9.92 16.60
N CYS A 378 -9.85 -9.68 16.79
CA CYS A 378 -10.34 -8.43 17.36
C CYS A 378 -9.81 -8.21 18.78
N ALA A 379 -9.83 -9.24 19.63
CA ALA A 379 -9.30 -9.15 20.99
C ALA A 379 -7.79 -8.82 21.04
N VAL A 380 -7.02 -9.25 20.04
CA VAL A 380 -5.56 -8.99 19.98
C VAL A 380 -5.23 -7.68 19.25
N LEU A 381 -5.91 -7.38 18.15
CA LEU A 381 -5.58 -6.28 17.24
C LEU A 381 -6.25 -4.98 17.63
N VAL A 382 -7.50 -4.99 18.09
CA VAL A 382 -8.25 -3.77 18.42
C VAL A 382 -7.59 -2.97 19.56
N PRO A 383 -7.15 -3.58 20.68
CA PRO A 383 -6.49 -2.82 21.75
C PRO A 383 -5.18 -2.13 21.32
N ARG A 384 -4.54 -2.61 20.24
CA ARG A 384 -3.25 -2.09 19.77
C ARG A 384 -3.38 -1.14 18.58
N LEU A 385 -4.36 -1.39 17.70
CA LEU A 385 -4.50 -0.76 16.39
C LEU A 385 -5.85 -0.10 16.17
N GLY A 386 -6.71 -0.11 17.17
CA GLY A 386 -7.97 0.60 17.12
C GLY A 386 -8.86 0.16 15.96
N ALA A 387 -9.47 1.14 15.30
CA ALA A 387 -10.35 0.94 14.15
C ALA A 387 -9.68 0.17 13.00
N SER A 388 -8.38 0.38 12.76
CA SER A 388 -7.62 -0.34 11.75
C SER A 388 -7.41 -1.80 12.11
N GLY A 389 -7.26 -2.10 13.41
CA GLY A 389 -7.20 -3.46 13.94
C GLY A 389 -8.48 -4.26 13.67
N ALA A 390 -9.65 -3.64 13.89
CA ALA A 390 -10.96 -4.26 13.60
C ALA A 390 -11.13 -4.56 12.10
N ALA A 391 -10.74 -3.62 11.23
CA ALA A 391 -10.80 -3.82 9.79
C ALA A 391 -9.84 -4.93 9.34
N LEU A 392 -8.62 -4.98 9.89
CA LEU A 392 -7.62 -6.00 9.58
C LEU A 392 -8.06 -7.39 10.03
N ALA A 393 -8.67 -7.51 11.22
CA ALA A 393 -9.25 -8.76 11.70
C ALA A 393 -10.29 -9.31 10.71
N THR A 394 -11.12 -8.43 10.15
CA THR A 394 -12.12 -8.78 9.13
C THR A 394 -11.45 -9.27 7.85
N LEU A 395 -10.48 -8.53 7.31
CA LEU A 395 -9.75 -8.91 6.09
C LEU A 395 -9.07 -10.29 6.24
N VAL A 396 -8.36 -10.52 7.35
CA VAL A 396 -7.68 -11.80 7.61
C VAL A 396 -8.69 -12.94 7.70
N THR A 397 -9.83 -12.69 8.33
CA THR A 397 -10.91 -13.68 8.45
C THR A 397 -11.49 -14.06 7.08
N GLU A 398 -11.67 -13.08 6.18
CA GLU A 398 -12.14 -13.35 4.81
C GLU A 398 -11.13 -14.12 3.98
N VAL A 399 -9.84 -13.82 4.11
CA VAL A 399 -8.78 -14.60 3.46
C VAL A 399 -8.79 -16.05 3.95
N PHE A 400 -8.95 -16.27 5.25
CA PHE A 400 -9.16 -17.60 5.82
C PHE A 400 -10.40 -18.28 5.24
N ALA A 401 -11.54 -17.59 5.18
CA ALA A 401 -12.79 -18.11 4.65
C ALA A 401 -12.63 -18.62 3.21
N VAL A 402 -11.95 -17.84 2.36
CA VAL A 402 -11.61 -18.25 0.99
C VAL A 402 -10.76 -19.52 1.00
N GLY A 403 -9.69 -19.56 1.79
CA GLY A 403 -8.80 -20.72 1.89
C GLY A 403 -9.53 -21.99 2.33
N TYR A 404 -10.38 -21.88 3.36
CA TYR A 404 -11.16 -22.98 3.89
C TYR A 404 -12.16 -23.52 2.86
N LEU A 405 -13.01 -22.65 2.29
CA LEU A 405 -14.01 -23.06 1.29
C LEU A 405 -13.34 -23.61 0.03
N ALA A 406 -12.22 -23.03 -0.36
CA ALA A 406 -11.48 -23.50 -1.53
C ALA A 406 -10.85 -24.88 -1.32
N SER A 407 -10.35 -25.19 -0.12
CA SER A 407 -9.83 -26.52 0.17
C SER A 407 -10.89 -27.63 0.10
N ARG A 408 -12.17 -27.28 0.29
CA ARG A 408 -13.28 -28.24 0.40
C ARG A 408 -14.16 -28.32 -0.84
N SER A 409 -14.06 -27.38 -1.78
CA SER A 409 -14.88 -27.37 -3.00
C SER A 409 -14.27 -28.25 -4.10
N THR A 410 -15.02 -29.24 -4.58
CA THR A 410 -14.66 -30.09 -5.74
C THR A 410 -15.14 -29.50 -7.08
N ALA A 411 -15.94 -28.44 -7.02
CA ALA A 411 -16.29 -27.58 -8.15
C ALA A 411 -15.15 -26.62 -8.52
N LEU A 412 -14.08 -26.63 -7.74
CA LEU A 412 -12.83 -26.03 -8.14
C LEU A 412 -12.14 -26.92 -9.17
N THR A 413 -12.46 -26.69 -10.44
CA THR A 413 -11.38 -26.11 -11.25
C THR A 413 -11.27 -24.70 -10.72
N PRO A 414 -10.26 -24.36 -9.89
CA PRO A 414 -10.02 -22.97 -9.59
C PRO A 414 -10.05 -22.20 -10.90
N TRP A 415 -10.81 -21.12 -10.94
CA TRP A 415 -10.93 -20.28 -12.14
C TRP A 415 -9.55 -19.87 -12.66
N TYR A 416 -8.54 -19.81 -11.78
CA TYR A 416 -7.14 -19.75 -12.12
C TYR A 416 -6.61 -21.09 -12.66
N LEU A 417 -6.87 -22.26 -12.07
CA LEU A 417 -6.45 -23.56 -12.66
C LEU A 417 -6.95 -23.80 -14.09
N ALA A 418 -8.09 -23.22 -14.50
CA ALA A 418 -8.56 -23.22 -15.90
C ALA A 418 -7.70 -22.32 -16.82
N LEU A 419 -7.02 -21.33 -16.25
CA LEU A 419 -5.95 -20.62 -16.95
C LEU A 419 -4.70 -21.52 -16.97
N PRO A 420 -3.99 -21.58 -18.12
CA PRO A 420 -2.63 -22.10 -18.15
C PRO A 420 -1.83 -21.52 -16.98
N ALA A 421 -1.00 -22.32 -16.31
CA ALA A 421 -0.28 -21.90 -15.09
C ALA A 421 0.46 -20.56 -15.23
N ALA A 422 0.91 -20.21 -16.43
CA ALA A 422 1.51 -18.91 -16.74
C ALA A 422 0.52 -17.74 -16.62
N ARG A 423 -0.73 -17.91 -17.10
CA ARG A 423 -1.78 -16.89 -17.02
C ARG A 423 -2.30 -16.68 -15.58
N ARG A 424 -2.24 -17.71 -14.73
CA ARG A 424 -2.55 -17.59 -13.29
C ARG A 424 -1.60 -16.69 -12.56
N LEU A 425 -0.32 -17.00 -12.77
CA LEU A 425 0.78 -16.28 -12.18
C LEU A 425 0.73 -14.82 -12.65
N ALA A 426 0.47 -14.61 -13.95
CA ALA A 426 0.23 -13.28 -14.50
C ALA A 426 -0.89 -12.54 -13.78
N ALA A 427 -2.08 -13.13 -13.66
CA ALA A 427 -3.22 -12.48 -13.01
C ALA A 427 -2.96 -12.13 -11.54
N GLY A 428 -2.35 -13.05 -10.78
CA GLY A 428 -2.00 -12.81 -9.38
C GLY A 428 -0.97 -11.69 -9.22
N VAL A 429 0.07 -11.70 -10.05
CA VAL A 429 1.12 -10.66 -10.04
C VAL A 429 0.55 -9.31 -10.49
N SER A 430 -0.30 -9.28 -11.51
CA SER A 430 -1.00 -8.06 -11.93
C SER A 430 -1.88 -7.48 -10.83
N GLY A 431 -2.59 -8.32 -10.06
CA GLY A 431 -3.35 -7.87 -8.89
C GLY A 431 -2.45 -7.26 -7.80
N GLY A 432 -1.28 -7.86 -7.55
CA GLY A 432 -0.28 -7.30 -6.64
C GLY A 432 0.29 -5.96 -7.11
N ILE A 433 0.57 -5.81 -8.40
CA ILE A 433 1.03 -4.54 -9.00
C ILE A 433 -0.07 -3.48 -8.87
N ALA A 434 -1.34 -3.82 -9.11
CA ALA A 434 -2.45 -2.89 -8.93
C ALA A 434 -2.56 -2.41 -7.47
N ALA A 435 -2.33 -3.29 -6.50
CA ALA A 435 -2.29 -2.93 -5.09
C ALA A 435 -1.10 -1.99 -4.76
N LEU A 436 0.09 -2.25 -5.32
CA LEU A 436 1.25 -1.35 -5.19
C LEU A 436 0.93 0.05 -5.76
N LEU A 437 0.34 0.13 -6.95
CA LEU A 437 -0.04 1.42 -7.55
C LEU A 437 -1.09 2.17 -6.72
N ALA A 438 -2.06 1.45 -6.14
CA ALA A 438 -3.00 2.06 -5.22
C ALA A 438 -2.29 2.63 -3.98
N LEU A 439 -1.31 1.92 -3.44
CA LEU A 439 -0.50 2.38 -2.32
C LEU A 439 0.40 3.58 -2.69
N GLU A 440 0.96 3.60 -3.90
CA GLU A 440 1.64 4.78 -4.42
C GLU A 440 0.70 5.99 -4.47
N VAL A 441 -0.55 5.83 -4.93
CA VAL A 441 -1.54 6.93 -4.89
C VAL A 441 -1.78 7.43 -3.46
N VAL A 442 -1.84 6.53 -2.47
CA VAL A 442 -1.91 6.95 -1.05
C VAL A 442 -0.63 7.67 -0.63
N ALA A 443 0.55 7.20 -1.05
CA ALA A 443 1.84 7.82 -0.78
C ALA A 443 1.93 9.25 -1.35
N ILE A 444 1.40 9.48 -2.56
CA ILE A 444 1.30 10.79 -3.20
C ILE A 444 0.43 11.73 -2.35
N ASN A 445 -0.76 11.29 -1.96
CA ASN A 445 -1.72 12.12 -1.22
C ASN A 445 -1.25 12.44 0.20
N SER A 446 -0.48 11.53 0.78
CA SER A 446 0.08 11.66 2.12
C SER A 446 1.46 12.33 2.12
N SER A 447 1.98 12.81 0.98
CA SER A 447 3.32 13.41 0.89
C SER A 447 4.44 12.50 1.44
N TYR A 448 4.29 11.18 1.25
CA TYR A 448 5.24 10.16 1.71
C TYR A 448 6.68 10.52 1.32
N GLY A 449 6.91 10.94 0.07
CA GLY A 449 8.24 11.30 -0.43
C GLY A 449 8.91 12.45 0.33
N LEU A 450 8.15 13.33 1.00
CA LEU A 450 8.67 14.40 1.86
C LEU A 450 8.95 13.94 3.29
N ARG A 451 8.33 12.85 3.73
CA ARG A 451 8.57 12.33 5.09
C ARG A 451 9.86 11.56 5.19
N VAL A 452 10.38 11.10 4.06
CA VAL A 452 11.59 10.32 4.01
C VAL A 452 12.75 11.20 3.54
N ILE A 453 13.85 11.23 4.29
CA ILE A 453 15.07 11.93 3.87
C ILE A 453 15.68 11.18 2.68
N SER A 454 15.36 11.67 1.47
CA SER A 454 15.92 11.26 0.19
C SER A 454 16.42 12.51 -0.55
N ASP A 455 16.77 12.41 -1.84
CA ASP A 455 17.14 13.56 -2.68
C ASP A 455 15.99 14.55 -2.96
N ALA A 456 14.83 14.38 -2.31
CA ALA A 456 13.65 15.22 -2.47
C ALA A 456 13.93 16.73 -2.35
N PRO A 457 14.66 17.24 -1.33
CA PRO A 457 14.98 18.67 -1.26
C PRO A 457 15.72 19.19 -2.49
N SER A 458 16.65 18.41 -3.05
CA SER A 458 17.40 18.78 -4.27
C SER A 458 16.47 18.93 -5.48
N TYR A 459 15.57 17.97 -5.71
CA TYR A 459 14.59 18.03 -6.81
C TYR A 459 13.61 19.20 -6.64
N LEU A 460 13.13 19.44 -5.42
CA LEU A 460 12.24 20.57 -5.12
C LEU A 460 12.91 21.93 -5.33
N ALA A 461 14.23 22.02 -5.12
CA ALA A 461 15.01 23.22 -5.37
C ALA A 461 15.32 23.42 -6.87
N LEU A 462 15.61 22.34 -7.60
CA LEU A 462 16.04 22.42 -9.01
C LEU A 462 14.90 22.63 -9.99
N LEU A 463 13.77 21.91 -9.84
CA LEU A 463 12.71 21.90 -10.85
C LEU A 463 12.14 23.29 -11.17
N PRO A 464 11.75 24.13 -10.17
CA PRO A 464 11.24 25.46 -10.46
C PRO A 464 12.28 26.35 -11.14
N ARG A 465 13.56 26.17 -10.81
CA ARG A 465 14.66 26.99 -11.36
C ARG A 465 14.99 26.61 -12.80
N MET A 466 15.05 25.32 -13.10
CA MET A 466 15.24 24.82 -14.46
C MET A 466 14.01 25.06 -15.35
N ALA A 467 12.82 25.19 -14.76
CA ALA A 467 11.61 25.60 -15.47
C ALA A 467 11.67 27.09 -15.82
N ALA A 468 12.15 27.93 -14.90
CA ALA A 468 12.31 29.38 -15.12
C ALA A 468 13.46 29.72 -16.08
N ARG A 469 14.54 28.94 -16.06
CA ARG A 469 15.71 29.12 -16.95
C ARG A 469 16.12 27.80 -17.59
N PRO A 470 15.42 27.36 -18.64
CA PRO A 470 15.71 26.10 -19.31
C PRO A 470 17.13 26.08 -19.89
N LEU A 471 17.82 24.95 -19.76
CA LEU A 471 19.16 24.70 -20.32
C LEU A 471 20.29 25.59 -19.78
N GLU A 472 20.03 26.44 -18.77
CA GLU A 472 21.10 27.11 -18.03
C GLU A 472 21.66 26.18 -16.94
N PRO A 473 22.97 26.25 -16.63
CA PRO A 473 23.51 25.56 -15.46
C PRO A 473 22.98 26.20 -14.17
N VAL A 474 22.45 25.37 -13.27
CA VAL A 474 21.83 25.80 -12.01
C VAL A 474 22.28 24.87 -10.89
N SER A 475 22.71 25.44 -9.75
CA SER A 475 22.91 24.68 -8.50
C SER A 475 21.60 24.58 -7.70
N ALA A 476 21.40 23.50 -6.95
CA ALA A 476 20.34 23.36 -5.97
C ALA A 476 20.55 24.28 -4.74
N PHE A 477 21.79 24.63 -4.42
CA PHE A 477 22.15 25.27 -3.14
C PHE A 477 22.69 26.70 -3.32
N PHE A 478 23.56 26.92 -4.31
CA PHE A 478 24.41 28.11 -4.41
C PHE A 478 24.03 29.06 -5.55
N THR A 479 24.45 30.32 -5.48
CA THR A 479 24.10 31.37 -6.45
C THR A 479 24.90 31.32 -7.75
N THR A 480 26.03 30.61 -7.78
CA THR A 480 27.00 30.60 -8.87
C THR A 480 26.52 29.73 -10.05
N SER A 481 26.42 30.31 -11.25
CA SER A 481 25.93 29.66 -12.48
C SER A 481 26.99 28.85 -13.25
N THR A 482 28.19 28.71 -12.73
CA THR A 482 29.31 28.00 -13.38
C THR A 482 29.50 26.56 -12.87
N LEU A 483 28.65 26.12 -11.94
CA LEU A 483 28.75 24.82 -11.29
C LEU A 483 27.90 23.81 -12.07
N ALA A 484 28.56 22.92 -12.82
CA ALA A 484 27.89 21.77 -13.42
C ALA A 484 27.47 20.81 -12.29
N GLU A 485 26.17 20.75 -11.99
CA GLU A 485 25.59 19.83 -11.00
C GLU A 485 25.05 18.57 -11.68
N ASN A 486 25.34 17.40 -11.10
CA ASN A 486 24.89 16.12 -11.67
C ASN A 486 23.38 15.90 -11.57
N HIS A 487 22.71 16.51 -10.60
CA HIS A 487 21.25 16.47 -10.48
C HIS A 487 20.54 17.43 -11.45
N ALA A 488 21.22 18.46 -11.95
CA ALA A 488 20.72 19.39 -12.96
C ALA A 488 20.87 18.83 -14.39
N GLY A 489 20.59 17.54 -14.54
CA GLY A 489 20.76 16.81 -15.80
C GLY A 489 19.55 16.88 -16.73
N PRO A 490 19.67 16.28 -17.92
CA PRO A 490 18.60 16.19 -18.94
C PRO A 490 17.27 15.63 -18.41
N TYR A 491 17.31 14.65 -17.50
CA TYR A 491 16.11 14.10 -16.87
C TYR A 491 15.36 15.15 -16.06
N THR A 492 16.07 15.87 -15.19
CA THR A 492 15.48 16.93 -14.37
C THR A 492 15.00 18.09 -15.22
N GLN A 493 15.71 18.42 -16.32
CA GLN A 493 15.24 19.40 -17.30
C GLN A 493 13.92 18.94 -17.96
N ALA A 494 13.79 17.67 -18.33
CA ALA A 494 12.56 17.15 -18.92
C ALA A 494 11.38 17.24 -17.92
N LEU A 495 11.62 16.92 -16.65
CA LEU A 495 10.63 17.11 -15.58
C LEU A 495 10.27 18.60 -15.38
N ALA A 496 11.24 19.50 -15.42
CA ALA A 496 11.03 20.93 -15.31
C ALA A 496 10.22 21.49 -16.49
N SER A 497 10.48 21.02 -17.70
CA SER A 497 9.69 21.37 -18.89
C SER A 497 8.25 20.88 -18.77
N LEU A 498 8.04 19.64 -18.30
CA LEU A 498 6.70 19.10 -18.03
C LEU A 498 5.98 19.91 -16.95
N TRP A 499 6.68 20.31 -15.89
CA TRP A 499 6.17 21.17 -14.82
C TRP A 499 5.70 22.54 -15.35
N ASN A 500 6.47 23.15 -16.26
CA ASN A 500 6.10 24.42 -16.88
C ASN A 500 4.85 24.29 -17.77
N VAL A 501 4.73 23.19 -18.53
CA VAL A 501 3.58 22.92 -19.42
C VAL A 501 2.26 22.79 -18.66
N ILE A 502 2.29 22.22 -17.46
CA ILE A 502 1.08 22.05 -16.63
C ILE A 502 0.70 23.32 -15.82
N GLY A 503 1.34 24.46 -16.09
CA GLY A 503 1.05 25.74 -15.43
C GLY A 503 1.55 25.80 -13.99
N GLY A 504 2.62 25.10 -13.66
CA GLY A 504 3.22 25.14 -12.33
C GLY A 504 3.84 26.52 -12.03
N ASP A 505 3.20 27.28 -11.13
CA ASP A 505 3.66 28.60 -10.66
C ASP A 505 5.03 28.57 -9.95
N THR A 506 5.55 29.77 -9.66
CA THR A 506 6.69 30.03 -8.76
C THR A 506 6.61 29.17 -7.50
N TRP A 507 7.70 28.46 -7.17
CA TRP A 507 7.93 27.60 -6.00
C TRP A 507 6.69 27.31 -5.12
N ASN A 508 6.12 26.10 -5.22
CA ASN A 508 4.98 25.65 -4.42
C ASN A 508 5.27 24.30 -3.73
N ALA A 509 5.46 24.36 -2.41
CA ALA A 509 5.80 23.20 -1.57
C ALA A 509 4.72 22.10 -1.48
N GLY A 510 3.48 22.36 -1.93
CA GLY A 510 2.40 21.38 -1.90
C GLY A 510 2.14 20.65 -3.23
N GLN A 511 2.32 21.34 -4.36
CA GLN A 511 1.98 20.79 -5.68
C GLN A 511 3.13 20.02 -6.33
N LEU A 512 4.36 20.52 -6.20
CA LEU A 512 5.55 19.91 -6.82
C LEU A 512 5.82 18.47 -6.33
N PRO A 513 5.69 18.14 -5.03
CA PRO A 513 5.84 16.77 -4.55
C PRO A 513 4.77 15.81 -5.10
N ARG A 514 3.54 16.31 -5.32
CA ARG A 514 2.45 15.51 -5.91
C ARG A 514 2.69 15.24 -7.39
N PHE A 515 3.17 16.24 -8.13
CA PHE A 515 3.60 16.06 -9.52
C PHE A 515 4.68 15.00 -9.65
N LEU A 516 5.73 15.07 -8.82
CA LEU A 516 6.75 14.03 -8.77
C LEU A 516 6.12 12.68 -8.43
N GLY A 517 5.27 12.63 -7.40
CA GLY A 517 4.50 11.43 -7.08
C GLY A 517 3.79 10.78 -8.27
N LEU A 518 3.10 11.57 -9.11
CA LEU A 518 2.42 11.09 -10.32
C LEU A 518 3.39 10.60 -11.40
N VAL A 519 4.52 11.28 -11.59
CA VAL A 519 5.62 10.77 -12.44
C VAL A 519 6.09 9.41 -11.92
N GLY A 520 6.09 9.22 -10.60
CA GLY A 520 6.53 8.01 -9.89
C GLY A 520 5.78 6.78 -10.37
N LEU A 521 4.44 6.86 -10.44
CA LEU A 521 3.57 5.79 -10.98
C LEU A 521 4.01 5.34 -12.37
N GLY A 522 4.31 6.30 -13.26
CA GLY A 522 4.80 6.02 -14.60
C GLY A 522 6.17 5.35 -14.59
N THR A 523 7.09 5.82 -13.73
CA THR A 523 8.43 5.22 -13.60
C THR A 523 8.39 3.79 -13.04
N THR A 524 7.52 3.50 -12.06
CA THR A 524 7.31 2.15 -11.52
C THR A 524 6.84 1.21 -12.61
N LEU A 525 5.80 1.58 -13.35
CA LEU A 525 5.27 0.78 -14.45
C LEU A 525 6.32 0.52 -15.53
N LEU A 526 7.10 1.55 -15.88
CA LEU A 526 8.15 1.45 -16.88
C LEU A 526 9.23 0.43 -16.47
N LEU A 527 9.71 0.50 -15.21
CA LEU A 527 10.73 -0.43 -14.70
C LEU A 527 10.20 -1.85 -14.57
N LEU A 528 8.99 -2.05 -14.03
CA LEU A 528 8.39 -3.38 -13.91
C LEU A 528 8.20 -4.02 -15.30
N HIS A 529 7.75 -3.25 -16.29
CA HIS A 529 7.61 -3.74 -17.66
C HIS A 529 8.97 -4.07 -18.29
N ALA A 530 9.97 -3.19 -18.16
CA ALA A 530 11.32 -3.44 -18.67
C ALA A 530 11.95 -4.69 -18.04
N THR A 531 11.79 -4.85 -16.73
CA THR A 531 12.22 -6.03 -15.96
C THR A 531 11.53 -7.28 -16.47
N PHE A 532 10.22 -7.24 -16.67
CA PHE A 532 9.46 -8.37 -17.21
C PHE A 532 9.95 -8.76 -18.60
N VAL A 533 10.10 -7.81 -19.53
CA VAL A 533 10.52 -8.06 -20.90
C VAL A 533 11.93 -8.67 -20.95
N TRP A 534 12.88 -8.10 -20.21
CA TRP A 534 14.26 -8.61 -20.14
C TRP A 534 14.32 -9.98 -19.48
N CYS A 535 13.68 -10.18 -18.31
CA CYS A 535 13.66 -11.49 -17.65
C CYS A 535 12.99 -12.56 -18.51
N ARG A 536 11.97 -12.18 -19.30
CA ARG A 536 11.30 -13.08 -20.24
C ARG A 536 12.25 -13.51 -21.36
N SER A 537 13.12 -12.62 -21.84
CA SER A 537 14.12 -12.98 -22.86
C SER A 537 15.23 -13.88 -22.31
N GLN A 538 15.59 -13.75 -21.02
CA GLN A 538 16.62 -14.59 -20.39
C GLN A 538 16.12 -15.99 -19.98
N ALA A 539 14.95 -16.07 -19.35
CA ALA A 539 14.50 -17.28 -18.63
C ALA A 539 13.05 -17.70 -18.93
N GLY A 540 12.39 -17.03 -19.88
CA GLY A 540 11.01 -17.32 -20.28
C GLY A 540 9.95 -16.65 -19.42
N SER A 541 8.69 -16.71 -19.89
CA SER A 541 7.59 -15.92 -19.32
C SER A 541 7.25 -16.27 -17.87
N ARG A 542 7.43 -17.53 -17.46
CA ARG A 542 7.10 -17.95 -16.09
C ARG A 542 8.07 -17.32 -15.08
N ALA A 543 9.38 -17.42 -15.32
CA ALA A 543 10.37 -16.79 -14.47
C ALA A 543 10.15 -15.27 -14.43
N ALA A 544 9.89 -14.64 -15.57
CA ALA A 544 9.62 -13.20 -15.65
C ALA A 544 8.48 -12.73 -14.74
N TRP A 545 7.36 -13.46 -14.70
CA TRP A 545 6.25 -13.13 -13.80
C TRP A 545 6.59 -13.35 -12.32
N ILE A 546 7.42 -14.34 -11.97
CA ILE A 546 7.89 -14.55 -10.59
C ILE A 546 8.90 -13.47 -10.19
N THR A 547 9.71 -12.97 -11.11
CA THR A 547 10.73 -11.95 -10.80
C THR A 547 10.12 -10.68 -10.24
N LEU A 548 8.96 -10.24 -10.74
CA LEU A 548 8.32 -8.99 -10.29
C LEU A 548 8.00 -8.97 -8.79
N PRO A 549 7.22 -9.91 -8.22
CA PRO A 549 6.96 -9.93 -6.78
C PRO A 549 8.22 -10.22 -5.97
N VAL A 550 9.17 -11.00 -6.49
CA VAL A 550 10.45 -11.24 -5.80
C VAL A 550 11.24 -9.94 -5.68
N LEU A 551 11.33 -9.15 -6.74
CA LEU A 551 12.02 -7.86 -6.75
C LEU A 551 11.49 -6.93 -5.65
N LEU A 552 10.17 -6.92 -5.44
CA LEU A 552 9.51 -6.08 -4.42
C LEU A 552 9.90 -6.41 -2.98
N VAL A 553 10.39 -7.62 -2.70
CA VAL A 553 10.66 -8.11 -1.33
C VAL A 553 12.08 -8.66 -1.13
N LEU A 554 12.93 -8.54 -2.16
CA LEU A 554 14.26 -9.16 -2.21
C LEU A 554 15.24 -8.55 -1.21
N PHE A 555 15.15 -7.24 -1.02
CA PHE A 555 15.97 -6.49 -0.08
C PHE A 555 15.37 -6.68 1.33
N GLY A 556 16.22 -7.00 2.31
CA GLY A 556 15.88 -7.53 3.64
C GLY A 556 14.89 -6.70 4.46
N PRO A 557 14.52 -7.15 5.67
CA PRO A 557 13.41 -6.57 6.43
C PRO A 557 13.57 -5.07 6.66
N ALA A 558 14.81 -4.66 6.96
CA ALA A 558 15.22 -3.26 7.11
C ALA A 558 14.77 -2.41 5.91
N HIS A 559 14.12 -1.30 6.22
CA HIS A 559 13.57 -0.43 5.23
C HIS A 559 14.62 0.47 4.60
N VAL A 560 15.26 0.11 3.49
CA VAL A 560 16.12 1.07 2.80
C VAL A 560 15.30 2.02 1.95
N ILE A 561 15.54 3.31 2.11
CA ILE A 561 15.08 4.34 1.19
C ILE A 561 16.31 5.03 0.63
N TRP A 562 16.75 4.53 -0.51
CA TRP A 562 17.88 5.09 -1.23
C TRP A 562 17.62 5.08 -2.74
N ALA A 563 18.35 5.93 -3.46
CA ALA A 563 18.34 5.95 -4.92
C ALA A 563 18.73 4.57 -5.47
N GLY A 564 17.79 3.91 -6.16
CA GLY A 564 18.01 2.56 -6.69
C GLY A 564 17.46 1.41 -5.87
N ASP A 565 16.72 1.67 -4.80
CA ASP A 565 15.86 0.66 -4.20
C ASP A 565 14.70 0.34 -5.16
N PHE A 566 14.60 -0.91 -5.59
CA PHE A 566 13.50 -1.40 -6.44
C PHE A 566 12.54 -2.30 -5.65
N THR A 567 12.55 -2.19 -4.33
CA THR A 567 11.58 -2.85 -3.47
C THR A 567 10.31 -2.04 -3.30
N PHE A 568 9.36 -2.62 -2.56
CA PHE A 568 8.09 -2.00 -2.22
C PHE A 568 8.22 -0.56 -1.68
N HIS A 569 9.24 -0.25 -0.86
CA HIS A 569 9.40 1.10 -0.31
C HIS A 569 9.93 2.07 -1.36
N GLY A 570 11.02 1.71 -2.07
CA GLY A 570 11.58 2.46 -3.19
C GLY A 570 10.56 2.96 -4.20
N PHE A 571 9.55 2.13 -4.49
CA PHE A 571 8.50 2.50 -5.45
C PHE A 571 7.53 3.58 -4.95
N LEU A 572 7.30 3.72 -3.64
CA LEU A 572 6.41 4.76 -3.08
C LEU A 572 6.89 6.20 -3.33
N TYR A 573 8.10 6.38 -3.86
CA TYR A 573 8.70 7.67 -4.18
C TYR A 573 9.65 7.56 -5.40
N ALA A 574 9.36 6.67 -6.35
CA ALA A 574 10.21 6.34 -7.49
C ALA A 574 10.63 7.52 -8.38
N ALA A 575 9.79 8.56 -8.48
CA ALA A 575 10.07 9.74 -9.32
C ALA A 575 11.24 10.60 -8.86
N TYR A 576 11.63 10.50 -7.59
CA TYR A 576 12.79 11.23 -7.09
C TYR A 576 14.10 10.61 -7.60
N TYR A 577 14.05 9.50 -8.35
CA TYR A 577 15.24 8.77 -8.79
C TYR A 577 15.29 8.53 -10.31
N PRO A 578 16.12 9.30 -11.04
CA PRO A 578 16.41 9.04 -12.45
C PRO A 578 16.95 7.63 -12.68
N GLN A 579 17.60 7.04 -11.68
CA GLN A 579 18.13 5.67 -11.72
C GLN A 579 17.06 4.63 -12.06
N THR A 580 15.82 4.78 -11.59
CA THR A 580 14.70 3.87 -11.89
C THR A 580 14.39 3.87 -13.39
N VAL A 581 14.30 5.05 -13.99
CA VAL A 581 14.09 5.23 -15.43
C VAL A 581 15.32 4.75 -16.22
N GLY A 582 16.53 5.14 -15.80
CA GLY A 582 17.77 4.70 -16.42
C GLY A 582 17.91 3.17 -16.44
N MET A 583 17.51 2.49 -15.35
CA MET A 583 17.51 1.03 -15.27
C MET A 583 16.52 0.41 -16.27
N ALA A 584 15.32 0.98 -16.39
CA ALA A 584 14.36 0.51 -17.39
C ALA A 584 14.88 0.67 -18.83
N LEU A 585 15.46 1.82 -19.16
CA LEU A 585 16.07 2.10 -20.46
C LEU A 585 17.26 1.19 -20.76
N MET A 586 18.10 0.91 -19.78
CA MET A 586 19.20 -0.06 -19.89
C MET A 586 18.67 -1.46 -20.22
N LEU A 587 17.64 -1.93 -19.51
CA LEU A 587 17.03 -3.24 -19.75
C LEU A 587 16.44 -3.34 -21.17
N TYR A 588 15.72 -2.31 -21.63
CA TYR A 588 15.26 -2.28 -23.03
C TYR A 588 16.43 -2.28 -24.02
N THR A 589 17.51 -1.56 -23.72
CA THR A 589 18.72 -1.57 -24.57
C THR A 589 19.29 -2.97 -24.69
N LEU A 590 19.39 -3.71 -23.59
CA LEU A 590 19.89 -5.09 -23.58
C LEU A 590 18.99 -6.02 -24.42
N VAL A 591 17.67 -5.84 -24.39
CA VAL A 591 16.71 -6.60 -25.21
C VAL A 591 16.78 -6.23 -26.69
N VAL A 592 16.87 -4.94 -27.02
CA VAL A 592 16.93 -4.48 -28.42
C VAL A 592 18.24 -4.90 -29.09
N THR A 593 19.33 -4.93 -28.33
CA THR A 593 20.65 -5.39 -28.79
C THR A 593 20.81 -6.92 -28.78
N GLU A 594 19.76 -7.69 -28.42
CA GLU A 594 19.77 -9.16 -28.48
C GLU A 594 19.68 -9.76 -29.87
N GLY A 595 18.97 -9.10 -30.78
CA GLY A 595 18.69 -9.63 -32.11
C GLY A 595 19.81 -9.46 -33.14
N PRO A 596 19.67 -10.08 -34.32
CA PRO A 596 20.53 -9.80 -35.46
C PRO A 596 20.47 -8.30 -35.82
N PRO A 597 21.58 -7.71 -36.31
CA PRO A 597 21.70 -6.27 -36.49
C PRO A 597 20.76 -5.80 -37.62
N ARG A 598 19.60 -5.27 -37.24
CA ARG A 598 18.68 -4.57 -38.15
C ARG A 598 18.93 -3.07 -38.06
N ARG A 599 18.87 -2.33 -39.18
CA ARG A 599 19.08 -0.86 -39.21
C ARG A 599 18.19 -0.14 -38.19
N LEU A 600 16.90 -0.48 -38.16
CA LEU A 600 15.94 0.06 -37.19
C LEU A 600 16.30 -0.27 -35.73
N GLY A 601 16.84 -1.47 -35.47
CA GLY A 601 17.28 -1.86 -34.13
C GLY A 601 18.52 -1.11 -33.66
N ILE A 602 19.45 -0.77 -34.55
CA ILE A 602 20.61 0.07 -34.23
C ILE A 602 20.16 1.50 -33.95
N GLY A 603 19.25 2.06 -34.76
CA GLY A 603 18.69 3.39 -34.51
C GLY A 603 18.03 3.48 -33.13
N PHE A 604 17.04 2.61 -32.89
CA PHE A 604 16.32 2.58 -31.60
C PHE A 604 17.24 2.26 -30.42
N GLY A 605 18.16 1.30 -30.57
CA GLY A 605 19.15 0.97 -29.54
C GLY A 605 20.09 2.12 -29.22
N SER A 606 20.52 2.91 -30.21
CA SER A 606 21.36 4.10 -30.01
C SER A 606 20.60 5.19 -29.25
N THR A 607 19.31 5.39 -29.56
CA THR A 607 18.45 6.31 -28.81
C THR A 607 18.30 5.88 -27.36
N LEU A 608 18.10 4.58 -27.09
CA LEU A 608 18.01 4.07 -25.71
C LEU A 608 19.33 4.18 -24.95
N VAL A 609 20.48 3.95 -25.59
CA VAL A 609 21.80 4.20 -25.00
C VAL A 609 21.93 5.68 -24.63
N CYS A 610 21.67 6.58 -25.60
CA CYS A 610 21.75 8.02 -25.39
C CYS A 610 20.86 8.45 -24.21
N ALA A 611 19.60 8.00 -24.20
CA ALA A 611 18.67 8.26 -23.10
C ALA A 611 19.16 7.69 -21.77
N THR A 612 19.72 6.48 -21.74
CA THR A 612 20.27 5.89 -20.49
C THR A 612 21.43 6.72 -19.94
N LEU A 613 22.36 7.15 -20.80
CA LEU A 613 23.52 7.97 -20.42
C LEU A 613 23.10 9.36 -19.93
N LEU A 614 22.12 9.99 -20.59
CA LEU A 614 21.59 11.31 -20.22
C LEU A 614 20.73 11.28 -18.96
N VAL A 615 19.96 10.22 -18.74
CA VAL A 615 19.08 10.10 -17.57
C VAL A 615 19.88 9.77 -16.32
N HIS A 616 20.76 8.77 -16.39
CA HIS A 616 21.56 8.37 -15.23
C HIS A 616 22.92 7.79 -15.68
N PRO A 617 23.99 8.61 -15.70
CA PRO A 617 25.32 8.21 -16.16
C PRO A 617 25.87 6.94 -15.50
N PHE A 618 25.60 6.70 -14.21
CA PHE A 618 26.07 5.48 -13.53
C PHE A 618 25.36 4.21 -13.98
N THR A 619 24.07 4.29 -14.34
CA THR A 619 23.40 3.17 -15.02
C THR A 619 23.97 3.02 -16.42
N GLY A 620 24.34 4.12 -17.08
CA GLY A 620 25.09 4.13 -18.33
C GLY A 620 26.45 3.40 -18.24
N LEU A 621 27.22 3.61 -17.18
CA LEU A 621 28.46 2.88 -16.90
C LEU A 621 28.21 1.37 -16.86
N LEU A 622 27.19 0.93 -16.11
CA LEU A 622 26.79 -0.48 -16.07
C LEU A 622 26.41 -1.00 -17.46
N LEU A 623 25.61 -0.23 -18.23
CA LEU A 623 25.25 -0.57 -19.60
C LEU A 623 26.49 -0.75 -20.49
N CYS A 624 27.47 0.16 -20.42
CA CYS A 624 28.73 0.07 -21.16
C CYS A 624 29.45 -1.26 -20.88
N VAL A 625 29.59 -1.61 -19.61
CA VAL A 625 30.26 -2.86 -19.18
C VAL A 625 29.48 -4.09 -19.64
N LEU A 626 28.14 -4.09 -19.52
CA LEU A 626 27.32 -5.23 -19.95
C LEU A 626 27.35 -5.42 -21.47
N LEU A 627 27.33 -4.34 -22.25
CA LEU A 627 27.48 -4.40 -23.71
C LEU A 627 28.88 -4.88 -24.12
N LEU A 628 29.93 -4.48 -23.41
CA LEU A 628 31.30 -4.95 -23.61
C LEU A 628 31.41 -6.46 -23.39
N VAL A 629 31.03 -6.94 -22.20
CA VAL A 629 31.10 -8.36 -21.83
C VAL A 629 30.36 -9.21 -22.86
N ARG A 630 29.13 -8.80 -23.16
CA ARG A 630 28.28 -9.48 -24.13
C ARG A 630 28.87 -9.47 -25.53
N GLY A 631 29.40 -8.33 -25.98
CA GLY A 631 30.02 -8.17 -27.29
C GLY A 631 31.25 -9.07 -27.44
N ILE A 632 32.12 -9.14 -26.43
CA ILE A 632 33.28 -10.05 -26.40
C ILE A 632 32.82 -11.51 -26.50
N VAL A 633 31.84 -11.93 -25.69
CA VAL A 633 31.33 -13.30 -25.70
C VAL A 633 30.75 -13.66 -27.08
N ALA A 634 29.96 -12.76 -27.67
CA ALA A 634 29.38 -12.97 -29.00
C ALA A 634 30.42 -12.99 -30.12
N ALA A 635 31.44 -12.13 -30.04
CA ALA A 635 32.53 -12.01 -31.00
C ALA A 635 33.41 -13.26 -31.02
N ASN A 636 33.78 -13.74 -29.83
CA ASN A 636 34.57 -14.96 -29.63
C ASN A 636 33.79 -16.20 -30.11
N ALA A 637 32.48 -16.27 -29.79
CA ALA A 637 31.57 -17.32 -30.27
C ALA A 637 31.17 -17.19 -31.76
N ARG A 638 31.77 -16.24 -32.49
CA ARG A 638 31.55 -15.99 -33.92
C ARG A 638 30.08 -15.76 -34.32
N ARG A 639 29.23 -15.27 -33.41
CA ARG A 639 27.80 -15.03 -33.65
C ARG A 639 27.56 -13.79 -34.53
N ALA A 640 26.54 -13.84 -35.38
CA ALA A 640 26.08 -12.66 -36.12
C ALA A 640 25.59 -11.57 -35.13
N GLY A 641 25.92 -10.30 -35.38
CA GLY A 641 25.48 -9.18 -34.53
C GLY A 641 26.37 -8.84 -33.33
N TRP A 642 27.55 -9.46 -33.18
CA TRP A 642 28.49 -9.19 -32.08
C TRP A 642 28.85 -7.71 -31.87
N GLY A 643 28.86 -6.91 -32.95
CA GLY A 643 29.16 -5.47 -32.91
C GLY A 643 27.94 -4.55 -32.76
N ALA A 644 26.72 -5.08 -32.62
CA ALA A 644 25.51 -4.26 -32.52
C ALA A 644 25.55 -3.34 -31.28
N GLY A 645 25.94 -3.89 -30.12
CA GLY A 645 26.12 -3.13 -28.88
C GLY A 645 27.15 -2.01 -29.01
N SER A 646 28.33 -2.30 -29.60
CA SER A 646 29.38 -1.30 -29.83
C SER A 646 28.91 -0.15 -30.72
N LYS A 647 28.14 -0.45 -31.79
CA LYS A 647 27.58 0.60 -32.67
C LYS A 647 26.57 1.47 -31.94
N CYS A 648 25.63 0.86 -31.23
CA CYS A 648 24.65 1.61 -30.44
C CYS A 648 25.33 2.46 -29.36
N LEU A 649 26.38 1.92 -28.72
CA LEU A 649 27.14 2.63 -27.70
C LEU A 649 27.86 3.85 -28.27
N LEU A 650 28.56 3.69 -29.39
CA LEU A 650 29.28 4.77 -30.04
C LEU A 650 28.33 5.88 -30.52
N ILE A 651 27.28 5.52 -31.27
CA ILE A 651 26.31 6.49 -31.79
C ILE A 651 25.58 7.19 -30.64
N GLY A 652 25.09 6.41 -29.66
CA GLY A 652 24.37 6.93 -28.51
C GLY A 652 25.22 7.89 -27.68
N PHE A 653 26.48 7.54 -27.40
CA PHE A 653 27.40 8.42 -26.68
C PHE A 653 27.70 9.70 -27.45
N THR A 654 27.99 9.63 -28.76
CA THR A 654 28.27 10.81 -29.59
C THR A 654 27.08 11.77 -29.62
N VAL A 655 25.86 11.26 -29.78
CA VAL A 655 24.65 12.10 -29.74
C VAL A 655 24.48 12.74 -28.37
N ALA A 656 24.77 12.00 -27.31
CA ALA A 656 24.57 12.47 -25.95
C ALA A 656 25.55 13.59 -25.57
N GLN A 657 26.72 13.70 -26.21
CA GLN A 657 27.66 14.82 -26.04
C GLN A 657 27.13 16.18 -26.51
N VAL A 658 26.06 16.21 -27.31
CA VAL A 658 25.51 17.45 -27.88
C VAL A 658 24.70 18.25 -26.84
N TRP A 659 24.49 17.73 -25.63
CA TRP A 659 23.69 18.42 -24.61
C TRP A 659 24.39 19.69 -24.09
N PRO A 660 23.78 20.90 -24.21
CA PRO A 660 24.49 22.16 -23.99
C PRO A 660 25.00 22.40 -22.55
N SER A 661 24.24 21.96 -21.56
CA SER A 661 24.49 22.26 -20.14
C SER A 661 24.96 21.07 -19.30
N PHE A 662 25.27 19.93 -19.93
CA PHE A 662 25.58 18.69 -19.22
C PHE A 662 26.70 17.91 -19.92
N SER A 663 27.81 17.70 -19.22
CA SER A 663 28.95 16.93 -19.73
C SER A 663 28.88 15.47 -19.28
N ILE A 664 28.51 14.58 -20.20
CA ILE A 664 28.46 13.13 -19.93
C ILE A 664 29.86 12.57 -19.68
N THR A 665 30.87 13.10 -20.38
CA THR A 665 32.25 12.69 -20.20
C THR A 665 32.73 12.94 -18.77
N GLN A 666 32.37 14.11 -18.21
CA GLN A 666 32.67 14.47 -16.84
C GLN A 666 31.87 13.62 -15.86
N ALA A 667 30.56 13.45 -16.09
CA ALA A 667 29.69 12.66 -15.22
C ALA A 667 30.10 11.17 -15.15
N LEU A 668 30.54 10.58 -16.27
CA LEU A 668 31.13 9.23 -16.27
C LEU A 668 32.52 9.20 -15.61
N GLY A 669 33.28 10.29 -15.73
CA GLY A 669 34.59 10.49 -15.12
C GLY A 669 34.60 10.34 -13.59
N GLU A 670 33.47 10.61 -12.93
CA GLU A 670 33.32 10.46 -11.48
C GLU A 670 33.43 9.01 -10.99
N SER A 671 33.30 8.04 -11.89
CA SER A 671 33.58 6.64 -11.61
C SER A 671 35.08 6.33 -11.47
N GLY A 672 35.96 7.30 -11.74
CA GLY A 672 37.41 7.18 -11.73
C GLY A 672 38.02 6.88 -13.11
N VAL A 673 37.21 6.68 -14.14
CA VAL A 673 37.67 6.45 -15.53
C VAL A 673 37.07 7.51 -16.45
N HIS A 674 37.92 8.19 -17.23
CA HIS A 674 37.48 9.20 -18.19
C HIS A 674 36.42 8.64 -19.15
N GLY A 675 35.26 9.29 -19.26
CA GLY A 675 34.09 8.75 -19.98
C GLY A 675 34.36 8.34 -21.44
N ALA A 676 35.11 9.16 -22.19
CA ALA A 676 35.51 8.83 -23.57
C ALA A 676 36.39 7.57 -23.66
N LEU A 677 37.33 7.38 -22.72
CA LEU A 677 38.21 6.22 -22.67
C LEU A 677 37.40 4.95 -22.34
N LEU A 678 36.48 5.04 -21.37
CA LEU A 678 35.56 3.97 -21.03
C LEU A 678 34.77 3.50 -22.27
N VAL A 679 34.17 4.44 -23.01
CA VAL A 679 33.38 4.11 -24.21
C VAL A 679 34.27 3.54 -25.32
N ALA A 680 35.49 4.05 -25.51
CA ALA A 680 36.44 3.49 -26.46
C ALA A 680 36.79 2.03 -26.12
N ILE A 681 37.09 1.74 -24.85
CA ILE A 681 37.37 0.37 -24.37
C ILE A 681 36.15 -0.54 -24.62
N CYS A 682 34.96 -0.08 -24.25
CA CYS A 682 33.73 -0.86 -24.39
C CYS A 682 33.34 -1.12 -25.85
N THR A 683 33.66 -0.21 -26.77
CA THR A 683 33.34 -0.36 -28.20
C THR A 683 34.38 -1.20 -28.95
N LEU A 684 35.67 -1.09 -28.61
CA LEU A 684 36.78 -1.81 -29.23
C LEU A 684 36.99 -3.22 -28.65
N GLY A 685 36.64 -3.47 -27.39
CA GLY A 685 36.81 -4.77 -26.74
C GLY A 685 36.20 -5.96 -27.52
N PRO A 686 34.97 -5.86 -28.05
CA PRO A 686 34.40 -6.90 -28.91
C PRO A 686 35.21 -7.16 -30.19
N VAL A 687 35.88 -6.15 -30.75
CA VAL A 687 36.77 -6.30 -31.91
C VAL A 687 38.01 -7.10 -31.51
N ALA A 688 38.63 -6.78 -30.37
CA ALA A 688 39.74 -7.56 -29.83
C ALA A 688 39.34 -9.02 -29.58
N GLY A 689 38.14 -9.26 -29.03
CA GLY A 689 37.57 -10.60 -28.84
C GLY A 689 37.29 -11.36 -30.15
N ARG A 690 37.10 -10.66 -31.27
CA ARG A 690 36.96 -11.26 -32.61
C ARG A 690 38.32 -11.68 -33.19
N VAL A 691 39.39 -10.95 -32.88
CA VAL A 691 40.74 -11.23 -33.38
C VAL A 691 41.45 -12.27 -32.52
N ALA A 692 41.16 -12.30 -31.21
CA ALA A 692 41.74 -13.27 -30.29
C ALA A 692 41.43 -14.73 -30.70
N PRO A 693 42.38 -15.66 -30.48
CA PRO A 693 42.11 -17.09 -30.66
C PRO A 693 40.99 -17.53 -29.72
N PRO A 694 40.12 -18.46 -30.15
CA PRO A 694 39.05 -18.95 -29.30
C PRO A 694 39.64 -19.54 -28.01
N VAL A 695 39.18 -19.03 -26.87
CA VAL A 695 39.63 -19.48 -25.55
C VAL A 695 39.31 -20.98 -25.42
N GLY A 696 40.35 -21.81 -25.29
CA GLY A 696 40.22 -23.26 -25.26
C GLY A 696 39.45 -23.82 -24.04
N ASN A 697 38.95 -25.05 -24.16
CA ASN A 697 38.04 -25.74 -23.23
C ASN A 697 38.51 -25.84 -21.75
N ARG A 698 39.79 -25.61 -21.42
CA ARG A 698 40.32 -25.76 -20.05
C ARG A 698 39.73 -24.75 -19.05
N LEU A 699 39.67 -23.47 -19.42
CA LEU A 699 39.01 -22.42 -18.61
C LEU A 699 37.50 -22.67 -18.50
N GLY A 700 36.89 -23.19 -19.58
CA GLY A 700 35.49 -23.60 -19.60
C GLY A 700 35.16 -24.75 -18.64
N HIS A 701 36.05 -25.74 -18.50
CA HIS A 701 35.85 -26.87 -17.58
C HIS A 701 35.99 -26.50 -16.11
N ALA A 702 36.93 -25.63 -15.74
CA ALA A 702 37.04 -25.13 -14.37
C ALA A 702 35.83 -24.27 -13.99
N TYR A 703 35.44 -23.34 -14.87
CA TYR A 703 34.25 -22.50 -14.69
C TYR A 703 32.98 -23.33 -14.57
N ARG A 704 32.79 -24.31 -15.46
CA ARG A 704 31.65 -25.23 -15.45
C ARG A 704 31.59 -26.05 -14.17
N ARG A 705 32.72 -26.58 -13.67
CA ARG A 705 32.78 -27.30 -12.39
C ARG A 705 32.32 -26.44 -11.21
N VAL A 706 32.73 -25.17 -11.16
CA VAL A 706 32.29 -24.24 -10.12
C VAL A 706 30.78 -24.00 -10.20
N LEU A 707 30.25 -23.75 -11.40
CA LEU A 707 28.80 -23.56 -11.59
C LEU A 707 27.99 -24.81 -11.24
N GLU A 708 28.50 -25.99 -11.59
CA GLU A 708 27.88 -27.28 -11.24
C GLU A 708 27.88 -27.50 -9.73
N GLY A 709 28.98 -27.19 -9.03
CA GLY A 709 29.07 -27.22 -7.57
C GLY A 709 28.09 -26.25 -6.89
N LEU A 710 27.98 -25.01 -7.38
CA LEU A 710 26.98 -24.04 -6.92
C LEU A 710 25.54 -24.48 -7.19
N SER A 711 25.32 -25.34 -8.20
CA SER A 711 24.01 -25.87 -8.55
C SER A 711 23.59 -27.11 -7.74
N SER A 712 24.46 -27.60 -6.87
CA SER A 712 24.24 -28.77 -5.99
C SER A 712 23.10 -28.54 -5.00
N ARG A 713 22.51 -29.63 -4.50
CA ARG A 713 21.44 -29.55 -3.48
C ARG A 713 21.93 -28.94 -2.18
N ASP A 714 23.17 -29.23 -1.79
CA ASP A 714 23.77 -28.75 -0.55
C ASP A 714 24.03 -27.25 -0.61
N ALA A 715 24.51 -26.74 -1.74
CA ALA A 715 24.66 -25.29 -1.95
C ALA A 715 23.31 -24.55 -1.87
N ILE A 716 22.24 -25.12 -2.43
CA ILE A 716 20.89 -24.53 -2.35
C ILE A 716 20.42 -24.48 -0.88
N LEU A 717 20.61 -25.57 -0.13
CA LEU A 717 20.24 -25.61 1.29
C LEU A 717 21.04 -24.61 2.12
N ALA A 718 22.37 -24.62 1.97
CA ALA A 718 23.26 -23.73 2.71
C ALA A 718 22.93 -22.25 2.47
N LEU A 719 22.76 -21.84 1.21
CA LEU A 719 22.42 -20.45 0.86
C LEU A 719 21.01 -20.05 1.32
N ALA A 720 20.04 -20.98 1.26
CA ALA A 720 18.69 -20.71 1.75
C ALA A 720 18.66 -20.54 3.28
N VAL A 721 19.33 -21.42 4.02
CA VAL A 721 19.41 -21.35 5.49
C VAL A 721 20.19 -20.11 5.94
N ALA A 722 21.35 -19.84 5.34
CA ALA A 722 22.13 -18.65 5.64
C ALA A 722 21.35 -17.35 5.33
N GLY A 723 20.64 -17.31 4.20
CA GLY A 723 19.80 -16.18 3.82
C GLY A 723 18.67 -15.92 4.81
N VAL A 724 17.89 -16.96 5.16
CA VAL A 724 16.79 -16.85 6.13
C VAL A 724 17.31 -16.50 7.52
N GLY A 725 18.38 -17.14 7.99
CA GLY A 725 18.99 -16.83 9.28
C GLY A 725 19.43 -15.37 9.38
N THR A 726 20.08 -14.85 8.34
CA THR A 726 20.48 -13.45 8.26
C THR A 726 19.27 -12.51 8.27
N LEU A 727 18.21 -12.83 7.54
CA LEU A 727 16.96 -12.04 7.56
C LEU A 727 16.33 -12.00 8.95
N VAL A 728 16.27 -13.12 9.67
CA VAL A 728 15.72 -13.17 11.04
C VAL A 728 16.56 -12.33 12.00
N ILE A 729 17.89 -12.38 11.89
CA ILE A 729 18.79 -11.55 12.69
C ILE A 729 18.57 -10.06 12.40
N LEU A 730 18.51 -9.67 11.13
CA LEU A 730 18.25 -8.29 10.73
C LEU A 730 16.86 -7.81 11.19
N ALA A 731 15.84 -8.65 11.07
CA ALA A 731 14.48 -8.35 11.57
C ALA A 731 14.44 -8.19 13.09
N GLY A 732 15.11 -9.09 13.83
CA GLY A 732 15.22 -8.99 15.28
C GLY A 732 15.94 -7.72 15.72
N PHE A 733 17.03 -7.37 15.03
CA PHE A 733 17.76 -6.12 15.25
C PHE A 733 16.87 -4.89 14.97
N GLU A 734 16.09 -4.92 13.89
CA GLU A 734 15.12 -3.86 13.54
C GLU A 734 14.04 -3.69 14.61
N VAL A 735 13.47 -4.80 15.11
CA VAL A 735 12.49 -4.79 16.19
C VAL A 735 13.08 -4.26 17.50
N LEU A 736 14.33 -4.61 17.81
CA LEU A 736 15.04 -4.06 18.97
C LEU A 736 15.23 -2.54 18.86
N LEU A 737 15.49 -2.02 17.66
CA LEU A 737 15.59 -0.57 17.43
C LEU A 737 14.25 0.15 17.66
N PHE A 738 13.13 -0.45 17.25
CA PHE A 738 11.80 0.11 17.50
C PHE A 738 11.46 0.22 19.00
N GLY A 739 12.04 -0.63 19.85
CA GLY A 739 11.78 -0.67 21.29
C GLY A 739 12.62 0.29 22.15
N GLN A 740 13.55 1.07 21.57
CA GLN A 740 14.44 1.95 22.33
C GLN A 740 13.70 3.22 22.82
N PRO A 741 13.73 3.54 24.13
CA PRO A 741 12.82 4.49 24.79
C PRO A 741 13.10 5.98 24.52
N ASN A 742 14.26 6.31 23.94
CA ASN A 742 14.55 7.63 23.38
C ASN A 742 15.43 7.43 22.13
N PRO A 743 15.26 8.23 21.07
CA PRO A 743 16.29 8.33 20.05
C PRO A 743 17.57 8.75 20.76
N ASP A 744 18.52 7.83 20.89
CA ASP A 744 19.85 8.19 21.33
C ASP A 744 20.33 9.24 20.32
N PRO A 745 20.62 10.49 20.74
CA PRO A 745 21.17 11.46 19.82
C PRO A 745 22.47 10.91 19.19
N LEU A 746 23.17 9.94 19.81
CA LEU A 746 24.46 9.36 19.39
C LEU A 746 24.41 8.39 18.20
N VAL A 747 23.24 7.93 17.74
CA VAL A 747 23.11 7.20 16.47
C VAL A 747 21.81 7.62 15.80
N HIS A 748 21.93 8.11 14.55
CA HIS A 748 20.88 8.25 13.54
C HIS A 748 19.46 8.02 14.06
N THR A 749 18.67 9.10 14.17
CA THR A 749 17.25 9.07 13.79
C THR A 749 16.58 7.69 14.00
N ASN A 750 16.11 7.30 15.19
CA ASN A 750 15.35 6.03 15.30
C ASN A 750 14.10 5.97 14.37
N ARG A 751 13.77 7.10 13.72
CA ARG A 751 12.82 7.22 12.60
C ARG A 751 13.43 7.04 11.20
N LEU A 752 14.73 7.31 11.00
CA LEU A 752 15.45 7.24 9.72
C LEU A 752 16.63 6.24 9.68
N SER A 753 17.10 5.66 10.79
CA SER A 753 18.16 4.62 10.85
C SER A 753 17.70 3.24 10.36
N LEU A 754 16.38 3.05 10.28
CA LEU A 754 15.78 2.00 9.46
C LEU A 754 16.16 2.15 7.97
N TYR A 755 16.37 3.40 7.52
CA TYR A 755 16.59 3.84 6.13
C TYR A 755 18.03 4.18 5.78
N TRP A 756 18.82 4.57 6.78
CA TRP A 756 20.11 5.21 6.57
C TRP A 756 21.24 4.33 7.07
N VAL A 757 22.00 3.79 6.10
CA VAL A 757 23.06 2.81 6.33
C VAL A 757 24.41 3.51 6.23
N GLU A 758 24.77 4.27 7.26
CA GLU A 758 26.16 4.77 7.39
C GLU A 758 27.13 3.61 7.66
N ASP A 759 26.64 2.54 8.27
CA ASP A 759 27.38 1.31 8.54
C ASP A 759 27.61 0.47 7.27
N ARG A 760 28.77 0.67 6.65
CA ARG A 760 29.20 0.02 5.40
C ARG A 760 28.97 -1.51 5.37
N TRP A 761 29.10 -2.18 6.50
CA TRP A 761 29.01 -3.64 6.62
C TRP A 761 27.59 -4.20 6.40
N ARG A 762 26.52 -3.41 6.55
CA ARG A 762 25.14 -3.90 6.44
C ARG A 762 24.68 -4.05 4.99
N TRP A 763 25.19 -3.22 4.09
CA TRP A 763 24.75 -3.16 2.69
C TRP A 763 24.75 -4.52 1.96
N PRO A 764 25.82 -5.36 2.04
CA PRO A 764 25.82 -6.65 1.36
C PRO A 764 24.82 -7.67 1.95
N LEU A 765 24.48 -7.55 3.24
CA LEU A 765 23.58 -8.45 3.95
C LEU A 765 22.12 -8.20 3.60
N MET A 766 21.78 -7.03 3.07
CA MET A 766 20.41 -6.69 2.68
C MET A 766 19.90 -7.56 1.53
N LEU A 767 20.80 -8.12 0.73
CA LEU A 767 20.46 -9.06 -0.35
C LEU A 767 20.36 -10.52 0.13
N ALA A 768 20.50 -10.79 1.44
CA ALA A 768 20.53 -12.15 1.98
C ALA A 768 19.28 -12.97 1.66
N GLY A 769 18.10 -12.34 1.62
CA GLY A 769 16.85 -12.99 1.19
C GLY A 769 16.90 -13.52 -0.24
N GLY A 770 17.76 -12.95 -1.07
CA GLY A 770 17.97 -13.35 -2.45
C GLY A 770 19.14 -14.31 -2.68
N TRP A 771 19.99 -14.62 -1.69
CA TRP A 771 21.23 -15.38 -1.90
C TRP A 771 21.05 -16.75 -2.56
N VAL A 772 19.92 -17.43 -2.31
CA VAL A 772 19.58 -18.67 -3.02
C VAL A 772 19.53 -18.47 -4.55
N GLY A 773 19.20 -17.26 -4.99
CA GLY A 773 19.17 -16.85 -6.39
C GLY A 773 20.51 -16.95 -7.11
N ILE A 774 21.64 -16.95 -6.38
CA ILE A 774 22.97 -17.23 -6.94
C ILE A 774 22.98 -18.60 -7.65
N VAL A 775 22.28 -19.59 -7.08
CA VAL A 775 22.14 -20.91 -7.71
C VAL A 775 21.31 -20.85 -8.99
N GLY A 776 20.24 -20.07 -9.00
CA GLY A 776 19.43 -19.86 -10.21
C GLY A 776 20.22 -19.15 -11.31
N LEU A 777 21.05 -18.18 -10.97
CA LEU A 777 21.97 -17.52 -11.88
C LEU A 777 23.02 -18.48 -12.44
N ALA A 778 23.59 -19.36 -11.60
CA ALA A 778 24.50 -20.42 -12.05
C ALA A 778 23.83 -21.40 -13.02
N ARG A 779 22.58 -21.84 -12.72
CA ARG A 779 21.78 -22.68 -13.62
C ARG A 779 21.49 -22.00 -14.95
N LEU A 780 21.23 -20.70 -14.93
CA LEU A 780 20.98 -19.92 -16.13
C LEU A 780 22.26 -19.79 -16.98
N ALA A 781 23.40 -19.54 -16.33
CA ALA A 781 24.71 -19.49 -16.99
C ALA A 781 25.09 -20.82 -17.66
N LEU A 782 24.72 -21.95 -17.05
CA LEU A 782 24.91 -23.28 -17.64
C LEU A 782 23.98 -23.57 -18.83
N LYS A 783 22.82 -22.91 -18.94
CA LYS A 783 21.77 -23.23 -19.93
C LYS A 783 21.67 -22.25 -21.09
N THR A 784 21.69 -20.95 -20.81
CA THR A 784 21.30 -19.92 -21.79
C THR A 784 22.32 -18.80 -21.90
N THR A 785 22.65 -18.14 -20.79
CA THR A 785 23.40 -16.89 -20.77
C THR A 785 24.09 -16.64 -19.43
N ALA A 786 25.37 -16.30 -19.49
CA ALA A 786 26.15 -15.92 -18.31
C ALA A 786 25.96 -14.44 -17.92
N LEU A 787 25.30 -13.62 -18.74
CA LEU A 787 25.22 -12.17 -18.54
C LEU A 787 24.60 -11.77 -17.19
N PRO A 788 23.47 -12.37 -16.73
CA PRO A 788 22.90 -12.03 -15.42
C PRO A 788 23.83 -12.40 -14.25
N LEU A 789 24.59 -13.48 -14.36
CA LEU A 789 25.57 -13.90 -13.35
C LEU A 789 26.78 -12.96 -13.32
N VAL A 790 27.27 -12.54 -14.49
CA VAL A 790 28.38 -11.56 -14.58
C VAL A 790 27.96 -10.20 -14.06
N TRP A 791 26.74 -9.76 -14.37
CA TRP A 791 26.16 -8.54 -13.80
C TRP A 791 26.14 -8.62 -12.26
N PHE A 792 25.50 -9.64 -11.70
CA PHE A 792 25.44 -9.79 -10.25
C PHE A 792 26.84 -9.88 -9.63
N GLY A 793 27.70 -10.77 -10.14
CA GLY A 793 29.03 -11.01 -9.59
C GLY A 793 29.92 -9.77 -9.64
N GLY A 794 29.94 -9.05 -10.76
CA GLY A 794 30.72 -7.82 -10.91
C GLY A 794 30.27 -6.74 -9.93
N CYS A 795 28.98 -6.44 -9.89
CA CYS A 795 28.41 -5.44 -8.99
C CYS A 795 28.59 -5.81 -7.51
N TYR A 796 28.34 -7.08 -7.16
CA TYR A 796 28.40 -7.56 -5.78
C TYR A 796 29.84 -7.59 -5.24
N LEU A 797 30.83 -8.00 -6.05
CA LEU A 797 32.24 -8.00 -5.66
C LEU A 797 32.77 -6.59 -5.41
N VAL A 798 32.47 -5.64 -6.30
CA VAL A 798 32.87 -4.23 -6.09
C VAL A 798 32.16 -3.64 -4.86
N GLY A 799 30.90 -4.04 -4.64
CA GLY A 799 30.15 -3.69 -3.44
C GLY A 799 30.79 -4.20 -2.15
N ILE A 800 31.17 -5.49 -2.09
CA ILE A 800 31.89 -6.07 -0.94
C ILE A 800 33.23 -5.36 -0.74
N ALA A 801 33.99 -5.15 -1.81
CA ALA A 801 35.28 -4.47 -1.79
C ALA A 801 35.18 -3.09 -1.12
N GLY A 802 34.16 -2.30 -1.47
CA GLY A 802 33.92 -1.02 -0.80
C GLY A 802 33.41 -1.15 0.64
N ALA A 803 32.59 -2.16 0.94
CA ALA A 803 32.11 -2.45 2.29
C ALA A 803 33.25 -2.80 3.27
N VAL A 804 34.30 -3.51 2.81
CA VAL A 804 35.51 -3.80 3.60
C VAL A 804 36.51 -2.64 3.66
N GLY A 805 36.19 -1.50 3.05
CA GLY A 805 36.94 -0.26 3.21
C GLY A 805 37.84 0.15 2.04
N LEU A 806 37.80 -0.54 0.89
CA LEU A 806 38.53 -0.09 -0.30
C LEU A 806 37.99 1.28 -0.77
N PRO A 807 38.87 2.19 -1.26
CA PRO A 807 38.51 3.55 -1.66
C PRO A 807 37.83 3.57 -3.03
N LEU A 808 36.78 2.77 -3.19
CA LEU A 808 36.00 2.66 -4.41
C LEU A 808 34.85 3.67 -4.36
N PRO A 809 34.84 4.68 -5.24
CA PRO A 809 33.72 5.62 -5.27
C PRO A 809 32.43 4.86 -5.59
N LEU A 810 31.34 5.22 -4.89
CA LEU A 810 29.97 4.79 -5.22
C LEU A 810 29.71 3.27 -5.13
N TRP A 811 30.54 2.51 -4.41
CA TRP A 811 30.46 1.05 -4.29
C TRP A 811 29.07 0.55 -3.86
N TRP A 812 28.38 1.28 -2.98
CA TRP A 812 27.06 0.92 -2.48
C TRP A 812 25.97 0.96 -3.57
N ARG A 813 26.10 1.84 -4.58
CA ARG A 813 25.16 1.91 -5.71
C ARG A 813 25.19 0.63 -6.55
N LEU A 814 26.35 0.00 -6.66
CA LEU A 814 26.50 -1.26 -7.39
C LEU A 814 25.78 -2.42 -6.68
N LEU A 815 25.73 -2.43 -5.34
CA LEU A 815 24.92 -3.40 -4.61
C LEU A 815 23.43 -3.26 -4.93
N LEU A 816 22.93 -2.03 -5.07
CA LEU A 816 21.53 -1.80 -5.47
C LEU A 816 21.23 -2.33 -6.88
N PHE A 817 22.20 -2.27 -7.80
CA PHE A 817 22.06 -2.87 -9.13
C PHE A 817 22.03 -4.41 -9.14
N CYS A 818 22.32 -5.08 -8.03
CA CYS A 818 22.24 -6.54 -7.93
C CYS A 818 20.80 -7.06 -7.81
N GLN A 819 19.82 -6.21 -7.49
CA GLN A 819 18.46 -6.64 -7.19
C GLN A 819 17.78 -7.37 -8.35
N ILE A 820 17.85 -6.84 -9.57
CA ILE A 820 17.21 -7.43 -10.75
C ILE A 820 17.81 -8.80 -11.13
N PRO A 821 19.14 -8.96 -11.31
CA PRO A 821 19.70 -10.28 -11.63
C PRO A 821 19.47 -11.28 -10.50
N LEU A 822 19.57 -10.86 -9.23
CA LEU A 822 19.34 -11.76 -8.10
C LEU A 822 17.86 -12.20 -8.01
N ALA A 823 16.91 -11.29 -8.24
CA ALA A 823 15.48 -11.60 -8.33
C ALA A 823 15.19 -12.61 -9.46
N LEU A 824 15.82 -12.43 -10.63
CA LEU A 824 15.75 -13.37 -11.73
C LEU A 824 16.29 -14.75 -11.32
N GLY A 825 17.42 -14.80 -10.61
CA GLY A 825 17.99 -16.03 -10.08
C GLY A 825 17.02 -16.79 -9.18
N VAL A 826 16.42 -16.12 -8.20
CA VAL A 826 15.38 -16.72 -7.35
C VAL A 826 14.19 -17.22 -8.20
N ALA A 827 13.72 -16.40 -9.14
CA ALA A 827 12.61 -16.73 -10.02
C ALA A 827 12.87 -17.97 -10.89
N VAL A 828 14.10 -18.16 -11.38
CA VAL A 828 14.51 -19.35 -12.14
C VAL A 828 14.36 -20.63 -11.31
N LEU A 829 14.69 -20.58 -10.02
CA LEU A 829 14.53 -21.73 -9.11
C LEU A 829 13.06 -22.02 -8.83
N LEU A 830 12.26 -20.97 -8.60
CA LEU A 830 10.82 -21.08 -8.33
C LEU A 830 10.01 -21.50 -9.56
N ALA A 831 10.51 -21.21 -10.76
CA ALA A 831 9.85 -21.58 -12.02
C ALA A 831 9.99 -23.08 -12.36
N ASP A 832 10.96 -23.79 -11.78
CA ASP A 832 11.24 -25.20 -12.04
C ASP A 832 10.15 -26.13 -11.46
N ARG A 833 9.72 -27.14 -12.22
CA ARG A 833 8.54 -27.98 -11.89
C ARG A 833 8.87 -29.33 -11.26
N GLN A 834 10.12 -29.80 -11.33
CA GLN A 834 10.40 -31.23 -11.12
C GLN A 834 10.45 -31.70 -9.66
N ARG A 835 10.34 -30.79 -8.69
CA ARG A 835 9.99 -30.95 -7.25
C ARG A 835 10.54 -29.71 -6.55
N ILE A 836 9.75 -29.02 -5.75
CA ILE A 836 10.23 -27.88 -4.96
C ILE A 836 11.04 -28.48 -3.80
N PRO A 837 12.39 -28.41 -3.80
CA PRO A 837 13.16 -28.98 -2.70
C PRO A 837 12.88 -28.14 -1.43
N ARG A 838 12.91 -28.77 -0.24
CA ARG A 838 12.71 -28.10 1.07
C ARG A 838 13.43 -26.73 1.20
N PRO A 839 14.68 -26.56 0.71
CA PRO A 839 15.37 -25.26 0.66
C PRO A 839 14.63 -24.13 -0.08
N VAL A 840 13.94 -24.45 -1.17
CA VAL A 840 13.20 -23.45 -1.96
C VAL A 840 11.94 -23.02 -1.23
N VAL A 841 11.33 -23.90 -0.44
CA VAL A 841 10.22 -23.56 0.46
C VAL A 841 10.70 -22.60 1.55
N LEU A 842 11.85 -22.89 2.18
CA LEU A 842 12.49 -22.03 3.18
C LEU A 842 12.80 -20.64 2.62
N ALA A 843 13.42 -20.55 1.44
CA ALA A 843 13.69 -19.27 0.80
C ALA A 843 12.40 -18.50 0.47
N THR A 844 11.37 -19.19 -0.03
CA THR A 844 10.06 -18.57 -0.30
C THR A 844 9.41 -18.04 0.98
N ALA A 845 9.47 -18.81 2.06
CA ALA A 845 8.98 -18.40 3.37
C ALA A 845 9.74 -17.18 3.93
N GLY A 846 11.06 -17.14 3.74
CA GLY A 846 11.89 -15.99 4.11
C GLY A 846 11.52 -14.71 3.35
N LEU A 847 11.30 -14.80 2.02
CA LEU A 847 10.86 -13.67 1.20
C LEU A 847 9.45 -13.18 1.60
N ILE A 848 8.52 -14.11 1.87
CA ILE A 848 7.19 -13.77 2.37
C ILE A 848 7.31 -13.09 3.74
N GLY A 849 8.10 -13.65 4.66
CA GLY A 849 8.34 -13.08 5.98
C GLY A 849 8.92 -11.66 5.93
N SER A 850 9.91 -11.42 5.05
CA SER A 850 10.47 -10.09 4.78
C SER A 850 9.39 -9.12 4.28
N GLY A 851 8.59 -9.53 3.29
CA GLY A 851 7.49 -8.71 2.77
C GLY A 851 6.41 -8.42 3.82
N THR A 852 6.02 -9.42 4.62
CA THR A 852 5.06 -9.24 5.71
C THR A 852 5.60 -8.27 6.75
N LEU A 853 6.87 -8.39 7.17
CA LEU A 853 7.47 -7.48 8.13
C LEU A 853 7.49 -6.05 7.60
N LYS A 854 7.91 -5.83 6.34
CA LYS A 854 7.89 -4.51 5.67
C LYS A 854 6.51 -3.86 5.62
N ILE A 855 5.45 -4.64 5.42
CA ILE A 855 4.07 -4.13 5.42
C ILE A 855 3.61 -3.84 6.84
N LEU A 856 3.90 -4.73 7.79
CA LEU A 856 3.51 -4.57 9.18
C LEU A 856 4.17 -3.35 9.82
N THR A 857 5.46 -3.13 9.63
CA THR A 857 6.16 -1.94 10.14
C THR A 857 5.58 -0.64 9.59
N LEU A 858 5.06 -0.64 8.38
CA LEU A 858 4.42 0.54 7.79
C LEU A 858 3.06 0.89 8.43
N VAL A 859 2.34 -0.11 8.94
CA VAL A 859 1.01 0.06 9.58
C VAL A 859 1.11 0.14 11.10
N LEU A 860 2.02 -0.62 11.71
CA LEU A 860 2.10 -0.86 13.15
C LEU A 860 3.12 0.01 13.87
N ALA A 861 4.02 0.70 13.16
CA ALA A 861 4.95 1.60 13.81
C ALA A 861 4.19 2.77 14.49
N PRO A 862 4.76 3.42 15.52
CA PRO A 862 4.17 4.61 16.14
C PRO A 862 3.95 5.75 15.13
N ALA A 863 2.94 6.61 15.33
CA ALA A 863 2.66 7.78 14.48
C ALA A 863 3.85 8.76 14.32
N THR A 864 4.77 8.72 15.29
CA THR A 864 6.04 9.44 15.29
C THR A 864 7.07 8.82 14.33
N ILE A 865 6.97 7.52 14.05
CA ILE A 865 7.88 6.72 13.23
C ILE A 865 7.24 6.36 11.86
N THR A 866 5.91 6.40 11.72
CA THR A 866 5.19 5.87 10.53
C THR A 866 5.16 6.75 9.29
N TYR A 867 5.16 6.05 8.17
CA TYR A 867 5.08 6.53 6.78
C TYR A 867 3.76 7.17 6.37
N PHE A 868 2.66 6.73 6.97
CA PHE A 868 1.32 7.28 6.75
C PHE A 868 0.80 8.07 7.96
N GLY A 869 1.69 8.42 8.91
CA GLY A 869 1.38 9.37 9.99
C GLY A 869 1.04 10.77 9.45
N THR A 870 0.64 11.70 10.30
CA THR A 870 0.11 13.01 9.85
C THR A 870 1.16 14.12 9.79
N GLN A 871 2.35 13.96 10.38
CA GLN A 871 3.34 15.05 10.46
C GLN A 871 4.48 14.90 9.43
N LEU A 872 4.75 15.99 8.70
CA LEU A 872 5.94 16.14 7.87
C LEU A 872 7.18 16.33 8.75
N GLN A 873 8.37 16.20 8.15
CA GLN A 873 9.60 16.55 8.88
C GLN A 873 9.58 18.04 9.25
N PRO A 874 10.02 18.40 10.47
CA PRO A 874 10.09 19.80 10.90
C PRO A 874 10.83 20.70 9.91
N SER A 875 11.85 20.19 9.22
CA SER A 875 12.62 20.97 8.24
C SER A 875 11.77 21.58 7.11
N TYR A 876 10.63 20.98 6.76
CA TYR A 876 9.72 21.56 5.76
C TYR A 876 8.87 22.72 6.29
N SER A 877 8.74 22.89 7.61
CA SER A 877 8.09 24.07 8.22
C SER A 877 8.92 25.35 8.04
N LEU A 878 10.22 25.23 7.68
CA LEU A 878 11.04 26.39 7.33
C LEU A 878 10.40 27.24 6.22
N GLY A 879 9.60 26.65 5.33
CA GLY A 879 8.84 27.37 4.30
C GLY A 879 7.76 28.34 4.81
N THR A 880 7.28 28.13 6.04
CA THR A 880 6.35 29.05 6.72
C THR A 880 7.05 29.97 7.70
N ILE A 881 8.25 29.61 8.17
CA ILE A 881 9.00 30.34 9.20
C ILE A 881 9.97 31.37 8.58
N VAL A 882 10.69 31.00 7.53
CA VAL A 882 11.68 31.89 6.87
C VAL A 882 10.95 32.81 5.88
N PRO A 883 11.10 34.15 5.98
CA PRO A 883 10.42 35.07 5.08
C PRO A 883 10.88 34.89 3.62
N LYS A 884 9.93 34.91 2.68
CA LYS A 884 10.17 34.70 1.23
C LYS A 884 10.99 35.77 0.50
N ALA A 885 11.52 36.77 1.21
CA ALA A 885 12.25 37.87 0.58
C ALA A 885 13.64 37.39 0.07
N PRO A 886 14.16 37.93 -1.04
CA PRO A 886 15.40 37.42 -1.62
C PRO A 886 16.59 37.53 -0.64
N GLY A 887 17.41 36.47 -0.58
CA GLY A 887 18.61 36.44 0.24
C GLY A 887 19.13 35.02 0.48
N ILE A 888 20.38 34.94 0.97
CA ILE A 888 20.99 33.67 1.38
C ILE A 888 20.65 33.39 2.85
N VAL A 889 20.38 32.13 3.16
CA VAL A 889 20.18 31.61 4.52
C VAL A 889 21.47 30.92 4.99
N ALA A 890 21.93 31.29 6.17
CA ALA A 890 23.00 30.58 6.85
C ALA A 890 22.41 29.67 7.93
N SER A 891 22.76 28.38 7.90
CA SER A 891 22.35 27.40 8.90
C SER A 891 23.41 26.31 8.99
N ASP A 892 23.27 25.38 9.94
CA ASP A 892 24.16 24.22 9.97
C ASP A 892 24.05 23.40 8.66
N PRO A 893 25.09 22.64 8.29
CA PRO A 893 25.11 21.89 7.03
C PRO A 893 23.95 20.90 6.80
N PHE A 894 23.34 20.34 7.84
CA PHE A 894 22.21 19.40 7.70
C PHE A 894 20.89 20.15 7.49
N THR A 895 20.60 21.18 8.28
CA THR A 895 19.40 22.01 8.08
C THR A 895 19.43 22.72 6.74
N SER A 896 20.61 23.21 6.33
CA SER A 896 20.79 23.91 5.05
C SER A 896 20.44 23.06 3.83
N TYR A 897 20.48 21.72 3.94
CA TYR A 897 20.05 20.85 2.84
C TYR A 897 18.57 21.03 2.49
N PHE A 898 17.71 21.26 3.49
CA PHE A 898 16.27 21.39 3.29
C PHE A 898 15.87 22.80 2.86
N VAL A 899 16.64 23.82 3.22
CA VAL A 899 16.27 25.23 3.03
C VAL A 899 15.89 25.56 1.58
N PRO A 900 16.67 25.21 0.54
CA PRO A 900 16.28 25.56 -0.84
C PRO A 900 14.98 24.88 -1.29
N GLY A 901 14.80 23.60 -0.94
CA GLY A 901 13.58 22.87 -1.27
C GLY A 901 12.37 23.34 -0.49
N ALA A 902 12.57 23.78 0.76
CA ALA A 902 11.52 24.21 1.68
C ALA A 902 11.18 25.70 1.63
N THR A 903 12.05 26.56 1.09
CA THR A 903 11.84 28.02 1.10
C THR A 903 12.10 28.68 -0.25
N GLY A 904 12.78 28.01 -1.18
CA GLY A 904 13.27 28.58 -2.45
C GLY A 904 14.58 29.37 -2.33
N HIS A 905 15.06 29.66 -1.11
CA HIS A 905 16.28 30.41 -0.86
C HIS A 905 17.55 29.67 -1.28
N ARG A 906 18.66 30.41 -1.27
CA ARG A 906 20.03 29.88 -1.40
C ARG A 906 20.64 29.71 -0.02
N VAL A 907 21.65 28.86 0.09
CA VAL A 907 22.34 28.61 1.37
C VAL A 907 23.81 28.98 1.33
N LEU A 908 24.35 29.33 2.50
CA LEU A 908 25.77 29.62 2.66
C LEU A 908 26.61 28.34 2.61
N VAL A 909 26.11 27.25 3.16
CA VAL A 909 26.80 25.96 3.30
C VAL A 909 25.80 24.82 3.13
N VAL A 910 26.26 23.65 2.70
CA VAL A 910 25.50 22.39 2.74
C VAL A 910 26.47 21.26 3.09
N THR A 911 25.96 20.14 3.62
CA THR A 911 26.78 18.96 3.92
C THR A 911 27.50 18.41 2.69
N LYS A 912 28.71 17.85 2.89
CA LYS A 912 29.51 17.19 1.85
C LYS A 912 28.75 16.06 1.16
N ALA A 913 27.79 15.43 1.83
CA ALA A 913 27.04 14.29 1.31
C ALA A 913 26.12 14.62 0.12
N HIS A 914 25.69 15.87 -0.01
CA HIS A 914 24.72 16.30 -1.04
C HIS A 914 25.34 17.16 -2.13
N VAL A 915 26.64 17.42 -2.04
CA VAL A 915 27.41 18.15 -3.03
C VAL A 915 27.79 17.20 -4.17
N THR A 916 27.66 17.66 -5.42
CA THR A 916 27.91 16.81 -6.59
C THR A 916 29.16 17.15 -7.39
N SER A 917 29.75 18.33 -7.16
CA SER A 917 30.97 18.75 -7.85
C SER A 917 32.04 19.22 -6.87
N GLN A 918 33.30 19.16 -7.27
CA GLN A 918 34.41 19.70 -6.47
C GLN A 918 34.25 21.20 -6.19
N ALA A 919 33.72 21.95 -7.16
CA ALA A 919 33.54 23.38 -7.01
C ALA A 919 32.40 23.72 -6.02
N GLU A 920 31.31 22.94 -5.99
CA GLU A 920 30.31 23.04 -4.91
C GLU A 920 30.91 22.66 -3.55
N LEU A 921 31.84 21.70 -3.52
CA LEU A 921 32.45 21.24 -2.27
C LEU A 921 33.35 22.32 -1.69
N GLU A 922 34.14 22.97 -2.53
CA GLU A 922 34.95 24.13 -2.15
C GLU A 922 34.06 25.28 -1.64
N GLN A 923 32.94 25.56 -2.32
CA GLN A 923 32.03 26.62 -1.89
C GLN A 923 31.38 26.29 -0.54
N ALA A 924 30.93 25.04 -0.35
CA ALA A 924 30.41 24.58 0.92
C ALA A 924 31.47 24.66 2.04
N GLN A 925 32.72 24.29 1.76
CA GLN A 925 33.83 24.38 2.72
C GLN A 925 34.11 25.83 3.15
N ARG A 926 34.17 26.76 2.19
CA ARG A 926 34.35 28.20 2.47
C ARG A 926 33.18 28.77 3.27
N GLY A 927 31.96 28.41 2.91
CA GLY A 927 30.75 28.78 3.64
C GLY A 927 30.73 28.24 5.08
N TYR A 928 31.14 26.98 5.27
CA TYR A 928 31.26 26.38 6.59
C TYR A 928 32.30 27.08 7.45
N GLN A 929 33.47 27.39 6.90
CA GLN A 929 34.52 28.12 7.61
C GLN A 929 34.04 29.50 8.08
N LEU A 930 33.29 30.21 7.22
CA LEU A 930 32.72 31.51 7.58
C LEU A 930 31.64 31.40 8.67
N LEU A 931 30.75 30.41 8.57
CA LEU A 931 29.74 30.12 9.58
C LEU A 931 30.39 29.72 10.91
N HIS A 932 31.43 28.88 10.87
CA HIS A 932 32.17 28.44 12.03
C HIS A 932 32.90 29.61 12.70
N ARG A 933 33.57 30.49 11.94
CA ARG A 933 34.16 31.73 12.46
C ARG A 933 33.12 32.59 13.19
N PHE A 934 31.95 32.79 12.58
CA PHE A 934 30.86 33.53 13.21
C PHE A 934 30.35 32.85 14.49
N ALA A 935 30.24 31.52 14.52
CA ALA A 935 29.71 30.79 15.67
C ALA A 935 30.73 30.56 16.81
N MET A 936 32.02 30.42 16.49
CA MET A 936 33.05 29.90 17.41
C MET A 936 34.18 30.89 17.70
N ASP A 937 34.60 31.70 16.72
CA ASP A 937 35.87 32.43 16.81
C ASP A 937 35.68 33.83 17.42
N ASN A 938 36.78 34.49 17.78
CA ASN A 938 36.75 35.80 18.45
C ASN A 938 36.47 36.97 17.49
N ASP A 939 36.75 36.81 16.20
CA ASP A 939 36.53 37.76 15.11
C ASP A 939 35.12 37.66 14.49
N TRP A 940 34.16 37.13 15.26
CA TRP A 940 32.81 36.82 14.79
C TRP A 940 32.05 38.01 14.19
N TRP A 941 32.35 39.25 14.60
CA TRP A 941 31.71 40.43 14.02
C TRP A 941 32.12 40.65 12.55
N ASP A 942 33.41 40.49 12.23
CA ASP A 942 33.92 40.56 10.86
C ASP A 942 33.34 39.43 9.99
N ALA A 943 33.23 38.22 10.57
CA ALA A 943 32.56 37.11 9.92
C ALA A 943 31.09 37.43 9.60
N ALA A 944 30.34 38.04 10.52
CA ALA A 944 28.95 38.45 10.31
C ALA A 944 28.82 39.54 9.23
N GLN A 945 29.72 40.54 9.22
CA GLN A 945 29.78 41.55 8.16
C GLN A 945 30.07 40.92 6.80
N THR A 946 31.01 39.97 6.76
CA THR A 946 31.37 39.23 5.54
C THR A 946 30.19 38.38 5.05
N MET A 947 29.49 37.67 5.93
CA MET A 947 28.25 36.95 5.60
C MET A 947 27.21 37.89 4.96
N TYR A 948 26.99 39.07 5.55
CA TYR A 948 26.03 40.04 5.01
C TYR A 948 26.45 40.59 3.64
N ARG A 949 27.73 40.90 3.44
CA ARG A 949 28.29 41.32 2.14
C ARG A 949 28.15 40.23 1.08
N GLN A 950 28.26 38.95 1.46
CA GLN A 950 28.00 37.80 0.58
C GLN A 950 26.52 37.56 0.28
N GLY A 951 25.61 38.35 0.85
CA GLY A 951 24.17 38.26 0.58
C GLY A 951 23.37 37.43 1.61
N VAL A 952 23.99 37.01 2.72
CA VAL A 952 23.26 36.39 3.83
C VAL A 952 22.30 37.41 4.44
N ARG A 953 21.04 37.03 4.58
CA ARG A 953 19.99 37.85 5.19
C ARG A 953 19.34 37.17 6.38
N TYR A 954 19.33 35.84 6.40
CA TYR A 954 18.72 35.06 7.46
C TYR A 954 19.72 34.08 8.06
N VAL A 955 19.67 33.92 9.38
CA VAL A 955 20.41 32.87 10.10
C VAL A 955 19.38 31.96 10.77
N VAL A 956 19.40 30.67 10.43
CA VAL A 956 18.54 29.64 11.02
C VAL A 956 19.40 28.79 11.94
N VAL A 957 19.08 28.77 13.23
CA VAL A 957 19.78 28.01 14.25
C VAL A 957 18.94 26.79 14.62
N GLU A 958 19.46 25.60 14.36
CA GLU A 958 18.92 24.33 14.85
C GLU A 958 19.41 24.08 16.29
N LYS A 959 18.49 24.08 17.26
CA LYS A 959 18.80 24.03 18.69
C LYS A 959 19.48 22.72 19.10
N SER A 960 19.30 21.65 18.33
CA SER A 960 19.87 20.34 18.61
C SER A 960 21.28 20.14 18.03
N THR A 961 21.76 21.00 17.13
CA THR A 961 23.02 20.82 16.40
C THR A 961 24.18 21.61 17.01
N SER A 962 25.34 20.96 17.16
CA SER A 962 26.58 21.56 17.63
C SER A 962 27.50 21.89 16.45
N LEU A 963 27.94 23.14 16.33
CA LEU A 963 28.91 23.58 15.31
C LEU A 963 30.37 23.39 15.75
N ARG A 964 30.64 22.56 16.78
CA ARG A 964 32.00 22.39 17.36
C ARG A 964 33.03 21.80 16.39
N ALA A 965 32.59 21.09 15.35
CA ALA A 965 33.50 20.49 14.38
C ALA A 965 34.24 21.59 13.58
N PRO A 966 35.59 21.61 13.53
CA PRO A 966 36.33 22.72 12.94
C PRO A 966 36.29 22.74 11.40
N THR A 967 35.89 21.65 10.76
CA THR A 967 35.83 21.54 9.29
C THR A 967 34.54 20.87 8.84
N LEU A 968 34.11 21.20 7.62
CA LEU A 968 32.93 20.57 7.00
C LEU A 968 33.09 19.06 6.90
N GLU A 969 34.32 18.60 6.64
CA GLU A 969 34.63 17.18 6.61
C GLU A 969 34.32 16.52 7.95
N ARG A 970 34.89 17.00 9.07
CA ARG A 970 34.60 16.44 10.41
C ARG A 970 33.14 16.58 10.82
N PHE A 971 32.46 17.63 10.35
CA PHE A 971 31.02 17.79 10.56
C PHE A 971 30.21 16.72 9.81
N SER A 972 30.67 16.33 8.62
CA SER A 972 29.97 15.42 7.71
C SER A 972 30.44 13.95 7.81
N THR A 973 31.61 13.69 8.40
CA THR A 973 32.21 12.35 8.53
C THR A 973 32.41 12.02 10.02
N GLY A 974 31.40 11.42 10.64
CA GLY A 974 31.43 11.04 12.05
C GLY A 974 30.04 11.02 12.68
N PRO A 975 29.95 10.73 14.00
CA PRO A 975 28.68 10.80 14.71
C PRO A 975 28.09 12.20 14.62
N THR A 976 26.76 12.29 14.41
CA THR A 976 26.05 13.56 14.24
C THR A 976 26.44 14.55 15.34
N PRO A 977 26.90 15.76 14.99
CA PRO A 977 27.40 16.73 15.94
C PRO A 977 26.20 17.42 16.62
N LEU A 978 25.75 16.85 17.74
CA LEU A 978 24.60 17.32 18.49
C LEU A 978 25.00 18.02 19.78
N VAL A 979 24.12 18.86 20.31
CA VAL A 979 24.25 19.51 21.61
C VAL A 979 23.99 18.47 22.71
N ARG A 980 25.06 17.89 23.26
CA ARG A 980 24.95 16.87 24.33
C ARG A 980 25.58 17.32 25.64
N THR A 981 26.70 18.02 25.56
CA THR A 981 27.48 18.42 26.72
C THR A 981 27.08 19.82 27.21
N GLN A 982 27.42 20.14 28.46
CA GLN A 982 27.29 21.50 28.97
C GLN A 982 28.11 22.50 28.14
N SER A 983 29.28 22.08 27.63
CA SER A 983 30.07 22.90 26.72
C SER A 983 29.35 23.22 25.41
N ASP A 984 28.61 22.25 24.83
CA ASP A 984 27.83 22.51 23.61
C ASP A 984 26.70 23.50 23.88
N ARG A 985 26.01 23.38 25.03
CA ARG A 985 24.96 24.34 25.43
C ARG A 985 25.53 25.75 25.62
N ALA A 986 26.71 25.87 26.22
CA ALA A 986 27.39 27.16 26.37
C ALA A 986 27.79 27.76 25.02
N LEU A 987 28.26 26.94 24.07
CA LEU A 987 28.55 27.37 22.69
C LEU A 987 27.29 27.84 21.97
N LEU A 988 26.18 27.10 22.07
CA LEU A 988 24.90 27.50 21.51
C LEU A 988 24.40 28.82 22.11
N GLY A 989 24.54 29.01 23.42
CA GLY A 989 24.23 30.28 24.09
C GLY A 989 25.04 31.46 23.57
N ARG A 990 26.35 31.28 23.35
CA ARG A 990 27.20 32.29 22.69
C ARG A 990 26.73 32.57 21.27
N TYR A 991 26.30 31.56 20.53
CA TYR A 991 25.79 31.72 19.18
C TYR A 991 24.50 32.55 19.14
N PHE A 992 23.56 32.32 20.07
CA PHE A 992 22.38 33.18 20.24
C PHE A 992 22.73 34.62 20.60
N TYR A 993 23.67 34.82 21.54
CA TYR A 993 24.15 36.15 21.90
C TYR A 993 24.67 36.93 20.69
N ARG A 994 25.50 36.29 19.86
CA ARG A 994 26.07 36.89 18.65
C ARG A 994 24.98 37.27 17.65
N ASN A 995 24.05 36.36 17.35
CA ASN A 995 22.94 36.63 16.43
C ASN A 995 22.05 37.79 16.89
N ASN A 996 21.76 37.90 18.20
CA ASN A 996 21.01 39.03 18.77
C ASN A 996 21.71 40.39 18.58
N ARG A 997 23.05 40.40 18.52
CA ARG A 997 23.84 41.63 18.32
C ARG A 997 23.85 42.13 16.90
N VAL A 998 23.81 41.23 15.91
CA VAL A 998 23.93 41.58 14.48
C VAL A 998 22.61 41.53 13.72
N GLY A 999 21.55 41.04 14.35
CA GLY A 999 20.25 40.86 13.70
C GLY A 999 19.08 41.03 14.66
N THR A 1000 17.89 40.72 14.14
CA THR A 1000 16.62 40.77 14.86
C THR A 1000 15.97 39.40 14.84
N LEU A 1001 15.50 38.95 15.99
CA LEU A 1001 14.80 37.67 16.15
C LEU A 1001 13.45 37.73 15.42
N LEU A 1002 13.19 36.75 14.56
CA LEU A 1002 11.93 36.62 13.83
C LEU A 1002 11.06 35.46 14.34
N TYR A 1003 11.69 34.38 14.81
CA TYR A 1003 11.00 33.17 15.25
C TYR A 1003 11.84 32.43 16.29
N ASP A 1004 11.20 31.89 17.32
CA ASP A 1004 11.85 31.12 18.39
C ASP A 1004 10.88 30.06 18.97
N GLU A 1005 10.91 28.86 18.40
CA GLU A 1005 10.27 27.66 18.96
C GLU A 1005 11.19 26.46 18.76
N GLU A 1006 10.90 25.29 19.32
CA GLU A 1006 11.67 24.09 18.99
C GLU A 1006 11.22 23.51 17.63
N PRO A 1007 12.14 23.09 16.74
CA PRO A 1007 13.59 23.02 16.94
C PRO A 1007 14.40 24.24 16.45
N TYR A 1008 13.75 25.27 15.86
CA TYR A 1008 14.43 26.34 15.13
C TYR A 1008 14.32 27.74 15.76
N VAL A 1009 15.42 28.49 15.68
CA VAL A 1009 15.43 29.96 15.86
C VAL A 1009 15.81 30.63 14.56
N VAL A 1010 15.10 31.70 14.17
CA VAL A 1010 15.39 32.44 12.93
C VAL A 1010 15.69 33.90 13.24
N TYR A 1011 16.83 34.37 12.75
CA TYR A 1011 17.27 35.76 12.82
C TYR A 1011 17.31 36.39 11.43
N ARG A 1012 16.99 37.68 11.34
CA ARG A 1012 17.29 38.53 10.18
C ARG A 1012 18.47 39.43 10.48
N LEU A 1013 19.52 39.35 9.68
CA LEU A 1013 20.67 40.24 9.80
C LEU A 1013 20.29 41.68 9.44
N GLU A 1014 20.73 42.65 10.23
CA GLU A 1014 20.38 44.05 10.03
C GLU A 1014 21.62 44.90 9.73
N PRO A 1015 21.66 45.62 8.59
CA PRO A 1015 22.81 46.43 8.22
C PRO A 1015 23.13 47.50 9.26
N LYS A 1016 22.11 48.12 9.88
CA LYS A 1016 22.28 49.12 10.94
C LYS A 1016 22.98 48.57 12.18
N LYS A 1017 22.82 47.28 12.47
CA LYS A 1017 23.49 46.61 13.60
C LYS A 1017 24.88 46.14 13.23
N LEU A 1018 25.09 45.71 11.99
CA LEU A 1018 26.36 45.18 11.48
C LEU A 1018 27.40 46.25 11.14
N PHE A 1019 26.94 47.40 10.65
CA PHE A 1019 27.75 48.55 10.27
C PHE A 1019 27.28 49.78 11.06
N PRO A 1020 27.46 49.76 12.40
CA PRO A 1020 27.02 50.83 13.29
C PRO A 1020 27.79 52.14 13.07
#